data_AF-A0A1W9LR66-F1
#
_entry.id   AF-A0A1W9LR66-F1
#
_cell.length_a   1.000
_cell.length_b   1.000
_cell.length_c   1.000
_cell.angle_alpha   90.00
_cell.angle_beta   90.00
_cell.angle_gamma   90.00
#
_symmetry.space_group_name_H-M   'P 1'
#
loop_
_entity.id
_entity.type
_entity.pdbx_description
1 polymer ?
#
loop_
_entity_poly.entity_id
_entity_poly.type
_entity_poly.pdbx_seq_one_letter_code
_entity_poly.pdbx_strand_id
1 'polypeptide(L)'
;MGMQAILVVMLFAQSITAESTSSDHERMVVRFGNPTKALIQEFLSSDYDVAAYSPGLFLDIVVTKPEYDALRRRGFDVRITQTEKQLKSHLKKKDRDSLEGYRDYEQMLTELREIEAEHPDICKLYDIGDTWGKTYAKKGNTAYTEFNHEIWAMKVSDNAAKEEDEPGIYYMGVHHAREPISMEMTLTVLHHIVDNYGKDDTIRDRVNDTQIWFIPLLNPNGHKVVTSESDVWWRKNIRDNNNNKAFDVVEEQFGGGPDGVDLNRNYGFGWGPAGSSDDPADVTYHGPEPWSEPEIQAVKNLLDSHRFLAGITYHTYGELVLYPYGNDYDAAGPDREALEELAVNMAKATPGTVFEQGYYDPGPGWGLYPTAGDLNDYSYGRHGTFSYTIEMADEFIPAADRVDKICKDNLEAAMIMLNRPRTSTLTGWVTDEESGEPVEAEIMVQGIDDAMKGMDDRFADAADFRYPYKSDKKFGRYYRMLKNGTYSLIFRAPGYETLIRKNIRIDSEGQTVLNIKMSRSAGTENLTDCEAILSGMVGGSVFIPLSGNDVDTWTIVYNGRTVNVPGSKTMHRIQGLNQDADQATIIANGIDAQGNPYSDPETCTIAVTEAKCPVNQVNPESLPQVRIGGKVTIPLKGYNADTWEITYNNKMSVLPGKEKSFELSGLAGGASEVKVSAKGFDAEGEVCSDEMSFSLNFESPTYTNPTMSPSSSPNPGDIVTLQIQTANAVSVSISDGLSISDAAMNPANSPLEPDFNNNWTFYDNTWTYSYTAFLPGKLTATITGADGKTVTYSWNMDVRTHIRTVSGKVSDADTGLPLYAEIAYGPAKIWTDPLTGYYQAKAPDKDYDFTVKSWISGYQSQSRTVTADQTAADFALKADVSCHAPGYTVNALFYEPFDACAMPPGWTVKDNAGGGFVWTAGDTKGLLSEAGCYAISDSVVAGEADIDTELISPVVNCSDLQKVSLSFKYDFYTYTGSDAADVDISNDRGLTWANVWRQSGSTEEERDLQTAEIDISAQAAGKSEVMVRFRHYDCFYEWWLMIDEVKVYDPDAPDCNIPKEGGLVVGNISDAQTFINRAVVKDEQGNRNISQATPDDPNLADGFYYLYAPAGSLTLTASADGYISKSENLTVPNAGIVRKDFNLTAEPLDEMLDSSVLTWTTSGDIGWFGQREITNDGTDAAQSGGITDSQSSELSAKVYGPGKLGFFWKVSSEQDWDFLSFYIGDLPDPVVQISGESDWYQETVEIPEGEQVLRWVYAKDS
;
A
#
# COMPACT_ATOMS: atom_id res chain seq x y z
N MET A 1 -82.78 18.97 -43.08
CA MET A 1 -82.97 20.22 -42.30
C MET A 1 -82.59 19.88 -40.87
N GLY A 2 -81.56 20.41 -40.20
CA GLY A 2 -80.47 21.35 -40.50
C GLY A 2 -79.36 21.16 -39.42
N MET A 3 -78.07 21.34 -39.75
CA MET A 3 -77.18 22.47 -39.35
C MET A 3 -76.76 22.44 -37.85
N GLN A 4 -75.50 22.53 -37.39
CA GLN A 4 -74.28 23.29 -37.77
C GLN A 4 -73.01 22.63 -37.16
N ALA A 5 -71.83 22.90 -37.74
CA ALA A 5 -70.58 23.37 -37.08
C ALA A 5 -69.30 22.88 -37.79
N ILE A 6 -68.58 23.75 -38.53
CA ILE A 6 -67.13 23.67 -38.83
C ILE A 6 -66.58 25.09 -39.18
N LEU A 7 -65.34 25.35 -38.75
CA LEU A 7 -64.30 26.27 -39.27
C LEU A 7 -64.16 27.69 -38.69
N VAL A 8 -62.99 27.99 -38.08
CA VAL A 8 -61.87 28.82 -38.62
C VAL A 8 -60.91 29.18 -37.48
N VAL A 9 -59.64 28.74 -37.55
CA VAL A 9 -58.50 29.32 -36.82
C VAL A 9 -57.39 29.57 -37.83
N MET A 10 -57.16 30.85 -38.18
CA MET A 10 -55.89 31.38 -38.67
C MET A 10 -55.94 32.92 -38.69
N LEU A 11 -54.81 33.52 -38.30
CA LEU A 11 -54.37 34.92 -38.47
C LEU A 11 -54.91 35.98 -37.49
N PHE A 12 -54.12 36.26 -36.46
CA PHE A 12 -53.47 37.57 -36.30
C PHE A 12 -52.19 37.43 -35.46
N ALA A 13 -51.05 37.56 -36.12
CA ALA A 13 -49.76 37.86 -35.51
C ALA A 13 -49.62 39.38 -35.41
N GLN A 14 -49.19 39.89 -34.25
CA GLN A 14 -48.03 40.79 -34.08
C GLN A 14 -48.04 41.46 -32.69
N SER A 15 -46.82 41.62 -32.17
CA SER A 15 -46.40 42.43 -31.02
C SER A 15 -46.58 41.86 -29.61
N ILE A 16 -45.82 40.80 -29.28
CA ILE A 16 -44.97 40.85 -28.09
C ILE A 16 -43.63 40.25 -28.51
N THR A 17 -42.66 41.11 -28.80
CA THR A 17 -41.24 40.76 -28.70
C THR A 17 -40.98 40.45 -27.22
N ALA A 18 -40.99 39.18 -26.86
CA ALA A 18 -40.22 38.74 -25.70
C ALA A 18 -38.85 38.38 -26.27
N GLU A 19 -37.87 39.23 -25.99
CA GLU A 19 -36.46 38.85 -26.03
C GLU A 19 -36.36 37.46 -25.38
N SER A 20 -35.96 36.43 -26.13
CA SER A 20 -35.36 35.26 -25.51
C SER A 20 -34.04 35.76 -24.94
N THR A 21 -34.09 36.24 -23.70
CA THR A 21 -32.96 36.82 -23.01
C THR A 21 -31.85 35.78 -22.93
N SER A 22 -30.63 36.21 -23.21
CA SER A 22 -29.38 35.42 -23.20
C SER A 22 -29.00 34.83 -21.83
N SER A 23 -29.93 34.70 -20.89
CA SER A 23 -29.72 34.29 -19.50
C SER A 23 -29.92 32.79 -19.26
N ASP A 24 -30.56 32.05 -20.16
CA ASP A 24 -30.84 30.61 -19.97
C ASP A 24 -29.63 29.71 -20.25
N HIS A 25 -28.56 30.27 -20.85
CA HIS A 25 -27.32 29.57 -21.19
C HIS A 25 -26.10 30.02 -20.36
N GLU A 26 -26.28 30.93 -19.38
CA GLU A 26 -25.17 31.37 -18.51
C GLU A 26 -24.71 30.20 -17.62
N ARG A 27 -23.41 29.89 -17.68
CA ARG A 27 -22.76 28.93 -16.79
C ARG A 27 -22.18 29.57 -15.55
N MET A 28 -22.08 28.75 -14.52
CA MET A 28 -21.59 29.15 -13.23
C MET A 28 -20.92 27.98 -12.52
N VAL A 29 -19.93 28.29 -11.71
CA VAL A 29 -19.44 27.35 -10.70
C VAL A 29 -20.37 27.44 -9.50
N VAL A 30 -20.85 26.28 -9.06
CA VAL A 30 -21.64 26.16 -7.83
C VAL A 30 -20.91 25.31 -6.82
N ARG A 31 -20.90 25.79 -5.58
CA ARG A 31 -20.26 25.17 -4.43
C ARG A 31 -21.29 24.50 -3.53
N PHE A 32 -21.08 23.23 -3.26
CA PHE A 32 -21.63 22.53 -2.10
C PHE A 32 -20.69 22.80 -0.92
N GLY A 33 -21.22 23.28 0.20
CA GLY A 33 -20.47 23.38 1.45
C GLY A 33 -20.52 22.06 2.22
N ASN A 34 -19.41 21.67 2.83
CA ASN A 34 -19.29 20.45 3.64
C ASN A 34 -19.90 19.19 2.98
N PRO A 35 -19.55 18.89 1.71
CA PRO A 35 -20.16 17.78 0.98
C PRO A 35 -19.82 16.44 1.64
N THR A 36 -20.78 15.50 1.63
CA THR A 36 -20.51 14.13 2.06
C THR A 36 -19.64 13.40 1.04
N LYS A 37 -18.90 12.38 1.45
CA LYS A 37 -18.13 11.52 0.53
C LYS A 37 -19.02 10.92 -0.57
N ALA A 38 -20.25 10.52 -0.23
CA ALA A 38 -21.21 9.99 -1.19
C ALA A 38 -21.61 11.02 -2.25
N LEU A 39 -21.77 12.29 -1.87
CA LEU A 39 -22.08 13.37 -2.81
C LEU A 39 -20.91 13.66 -3.75
N ILE A 40 -19.68 13.72 -3.22
CA ILE A 40 -18.48 13.88 -4.04
C ILE A 40 -18.39 12.74 -5.07
N GLN A 41 -18.57 11.49 -4.64
CA GLN A 41 -18.54 10.33 -5.53
C GLN A 41 -19.68 10.33 -6.55
N GLU A 42 -20.88 10.80 -6.19
CA GLU A 42 -21.98 10.99 -7.15
C GLU A 42 -21.53 11.87 -8.32
N PHE A 43 -20.94 13.03 -8.03
CA PHE A 43 -20.53 13.96 -9.08
C PHE A 43 -19.25 13.56 -9.82
N LEU A 44 -18.28 12.91 -9.17
CA LEU A 44 -17.10 12.35 -9.84
C LEU A 44 -17.45 11.21 -10.80
N SER A 45 -18.57 10.51 -10.56
CA SER A 45 -19.06 9.42 -11.42
C SER A 45 -20.09 9.88 -12.48
N SER A 46 -20.37 11.18 -12.54
CA SER A 46 -21.35 11.79 -13.45
C SER A 46 -20.66 12.60 -14.55
N ASP A 47 -21.42 12.98 -15.59
CA ASP A 47 -20.93 13.82 -16.70
C ASP A 47 -20.74 15.32 -16.32
N TYR A 48 -20.64 15.64 -15.03
CA TYR A 48 -20.42 17.01 -14.57
C TYR A 48 -18.92 17.35 -14.59
N ASP A 49 -18.61 18.56 -15.04
CA ASP A 49 -17.27 19.14 -14.92
C ASP A 49 -17.02 19.55 -13.46
N VAL A 50 -16.33 18.67 -12.73
CA VAL A 50 -15.87 18.92 -11.35
C VAL A 50 -14.67 19.86 -11.40
N ALA A 51 -14.87 21.09 -10.93
CA ALA A 51 -13.88 22.16 -11.02
C ALA A 51 -12.84 22.09 -9.90
N ALA A 52 -13.27 21.77 -8.67
CA ALA A 52 -12.40 21.63 -7.50
C ALA A 52 -13.18 20.98 -6.34
N TYR A 53 -12.52 20.26 -5.45
CA TYR A 53 -13.16 19.84 -4.19
C TYR A 53 -12.14 19.59 -3.07
N SER A 54 -12.61 19.67 -1.83
CA SER A 54 -11.89 19.22 -0.65
C SER A 54 -12.85 18.49 0.30
N PRO A 55 -12.62 17.20 0.62
CA PRO A 55 -13.52 16.40 1.44
C PRO A 55 -13.89 17.07 2.76
N GLY A 56 -15.19 17.24 3.00
CA GLY A 56 -15.70 17.86 4.22
C GLY A 56 -15.63 19.39 4.25
N LEU A 57 -15.06 20.05 3.24
CA LEU A 57 -15.04 21.51 3.12
C LEU A 57 -15.90 22.01 1.95
N PHE A 58 -15.62 21.56 0.72
CA PHE A 58 -16.39 22.01 -0.45
C PHE A 58 -16.32 21.05 -1.65
N LEU A 59 -17.29 21.17 -2.56
CA LEU A 59 -17.30 20.56 -3.89
C LEU A 59 -17.81 21.61 -4.88
N ASP A 60 -17.02 21.92 -5.89
CA ASP A 60 -17.33 22.87 -6.95
C ASP A 60 -17.55 22.15 -8.26
N ILE A 61 -18.71 22.39 -8.87
CA ILE A 61 -19.06 21.86 -10.19
C ILE A 61 -19.50 22.99 -11.11
N VAL A 62 -19.18 22.88 -12.39
CA VAL A 62 -19.67 23.79 -13.42
C VAL A 62 -21.05 23.35 -13.86
N VAL A 63 -22.02 24.26 -13.80
CA VAL A 63 -23.41 24.00 -14.16
C VAL A 63 -24.02 25.15 -14.96
N THR A 64 -25.05 24.83 -15.72
CA THR A 64 -25.96 25.80 -16.34
C THR A 64 -27.00 26.31 -15.36
N LYS A 65 -27.67 27.42 -15.69
CA LYS A 65 -28.78 27.94 -14.88
C LYS A 65 -29.93 26.90 -14.67
N PRO A 66 -30.39 26.15 -15.69
CA PRO A 66 -31.38 25.08 -15.48
C PRO A 66 -30.92 23.95 -14.57
N GLU A 67 -29.65 23.54 -14.63
CA GLU A 67 -29.06 22.53 -13.76
C GLU A 67 -28.93 23.03 -12.32
N TYR A 68 -28.47 24.27 -12.12
CA TYR A 68 -28.49 24.91 -10.81
C TYR A 68 -29.90 24.91 -10.21
N ASP A 69 -30.90 25.30 -11.00
CA ASP A 69 -32.30 25.29 -10.54
C ASP A 69 -32.79 23.86 -10.27
N ALA A 70 -32.31 22.86 -11.01
CA ALA A 70 -32.60 21.44 -10.77
C ALA A 70 -31.96 20.96 -9.45
N LEU A 71 -30.72 21.33 -9.16
CA LEU A 71 -30.05 21.04 -7.89
C LEU A 71 -30.81 21.65 -6.71
N ARG A 72 -31.23 22.92 -6.83
CA ARG A 72 -32.08 23.58 -5.82
C ARG A 72 -33.43 22.88 -5.65
N ARG A 73 -34.08 22.44 -6.74
CA ARG A 73 -35.34 21.66 -6.69
C ARG A 73 -35.17 20.28 -6.06
N ARG A 74 -34.00 19.65 -6.22
CA ARG A 74 -33.63 18.40 -5.53
C ARG A 74 -33.34 18.60 -4.04
N GLY A 75 -33.33 19.85 -3.55
CA GLY A 75 -33.13 20.19 -2.14
C GLY A 75 -31.69 20.46 -1.74
N PHE A 76 -30.75 20.56 -2.70
CA PHE A 76 -29.36 20.89 -2.39
C PHE A 76 -29.19 22.37 -2.04
N ASP A 77 -28.42 22.64 -0.99
CA ASP A 77 -28.00 23.99 -0.64
C ASP A 77 -26.65 24.32 -1.29
N VAL A 78 -26.73 24.84 -2.51
CA VAL A 78 -25.57 25.25 -3.32
C VAL A 78 -25.52 26.77 -3.47
N ARG A 79 -24.30 27.33 -3.44
CA ARG A 79 -24.02 28.76 -3.70
C ARG A 79 -23.21 28.94 -4.98
N ILE A 80 -23.49 30.01 -5.72
CA ILE A 80 -22.71 30.37 -6.92
C ILE A 80 -21.40 31.03 -6.45
N THR A 81 -20.27 30.59 -6.98
CA THR A 81 -18.94 31.15 -6.69
C THR A 81 -18.36 31.94 -7.85
N GLN A 82 -18.66 31.53 -9.09
CA GLN A 82 -18.18 32.17 -10.31
C GLN A 82 -19.31 32.17 -11.33
N THR A 83 -19.44 33.23 -12.14
CA THR A 83 -20.32 33.22 -13.32
C THR A 83 -19.53 33.51 -14.58
N GLU A 84 -20.03 33.03 -15.72
CA GLU A 84 -19.41 33.31 -17.02
C GLU A 84 -19.27 34.82 -17.26
N LYS A 85 -20.30 35.59 -16.90
CA LYS A 85 -20.28 37.05 -17.00
C LYS A 85 -19.18 37.69 -16.16
N GLN A 86 -18.93 37.16 -14.95
CA GLN A 86 -17.83 37.60 -14.10
C GLN A 86 -16.49 37.30 -14.76
N LEU A 87 -16.27 36.06 -15.19
CA LEU A 87 -15.01 35.63 -15.81
C LEU A 87 -14.69 36.44 -17.09
N LYS A 88 -15.67 36.63 -17.98
CA LYS A 88 -15.55 37.51 -19.15
C LYS A 88 -15.21 38.95 -18.75
N SER A 89 -15.80 39.44 -17.66
CA SER A 89 -15.54 40.81 -17.18
C SER A 89 -14.11 41.01 -16.64
N HIS A 90 -13.44 39.93 -16.24
CA HIS A 90 -12.04 39.95 -15.80
C HIS A 90 -11.06 39.95 -17.00
N LEU A 91 -11.49 39.47 -18.17
CA LEU A 91 -10.73 39.49 -19.42
C LEU A 91 -10.94 40.79 -20.25
N LYS A 92 -11.48 41.86 -19.65
CA LYS A 92 -11.81 43.08 -20.37
C LYS A 92 -10.60 43.67 -21.09
N LYS A 93 -10.81 43.98 -22.36
CA LYS A 93 -9.86 44.75 -23.17
C LYS A 93 -9.87 46.21 -22.74
N LYS A 94 -8.73 46.69 -22.21
CA LYS A 94 -8.52 48.08 -21.79
C LYS A 94 -8.49 49.03 -22.99
N ASP A 95 -7.94 48.56 -24.11
CA ASP A 95 -7.92 49.15 -25.45
C ASP A 95 -8.02 48.02 -26.51
N ARG A 96 -8.00 48.32 -27.82
CA ARG A 96 -8.16 47.30 -28.88
C ARG A 96 -7.23 46.09 -28.77
N ASP A 97 -6.06 46.28 -28.15
CA ASP A 97 -4.91 45.36 -28.25
C ASP A 97 -4.35 44.89 -26.88
N SER A 98 -5.03 45.10 -25.75
CA SER A 98 -4.51 44.65 -24.43
C SER A 98 -5.58 44.19 -23.44
N LEU A 99 -5.43 42.98 -22.89
CA LEU A 99 -6.21 42.47 -21.78
C LEU A 99 -5.76 43.12 -20.45
N GLU A 100 -6.68 43.42 -19.56
CA GLU A 100 -6.34 43.96 -18.24
C GLU A 100 -5.86 42.82 -17.32
N GLY A 101 -4.61 42.84 -16.89
CA GLY A 101 -4.02 41.84 -15.99
C GLY A 101 -3.56 40.53 -16.65
N TYR A 102 -3.82 40.34 -17.94
CA TYR A 102 -3.44 39.13 -18.69
C TYR A 102 -2.75 39.49 -20.01
N ARG A 103 -2.03 38.54 -20.59
CA ARG A 103 -1.42 38.64 -21.93
C ARG A 103 -2.09 37.71 -22.93
N ASP A 104 -2.10 38.12 -24.19
CA ASP A 104 -2.33 37.21 -25.31
C ASP A 104 -1.01 36.60 -25.83
N TYR A 105 -1.12 35.73 -26.83
CA TYR A 105 0.03 35.05 -27.44
C TYR A 105 1.09 36.02 -27.97
N GLU A 106 0.68 37.06 -28.69
CA GLU A 106 1.60 37.99 -29.35
C GLU A 106 2.29 38.91 -28.34
N GLN A 107 1.57 39.32 -27.29
CA GLN A 107 2.14 40.07 -26.18
C GLN A 107 3.18 39.25 -25.43
N MET A 108 2.85 38.00 -25.07
CA MET A 108 3.80 37.09 -24.41
C MET A 108 5.04 36.85 -25.29
N LEU A 109 4.86 36.54 -26.58
CA LEU A 109 5.99 36.29 -27.49
C LEU A 109 6.86 37.54 -27.70
N THR A 110 6.24 38.71 -27.82
CA THR A 110 6.97 39.99 -27.91
C THR A 110 7.82 40.19 -26.66
N GLU A 111 7.25 39.98 -25.48
CA GLU A 111 7.95 40.13 -24.21
C GLU A 111 9.11 39.13 -24.06
N LEU A 112 8.90 37.86 -24.41
CA LEU A 112 10.00 36.87 -24.39
C LEU A 112 11.15 37.26 -25.34
N ARG A 113 10.84 37.81 -26.52
CA ARG A 113 11.86 38.30 -27.46
C ARG A 113 12.58 39.53 -26.93
N GLU A 114 11.88 40.41 -26.23
CA GLU A 114 12.47 41.57 -25.56
C GLU A 114 13.41 41.12 -24.44
N ILE A 115 13.00 40.16 -23.59
CA ILE A 115 13.86 39.58 -22.54
C ILE A 115 15.12 38.95 -23.15
N GLU A 116 15.02 38.15 -24.21
CA GLU A 116 16.20 37.58 -24.89
C GLU A 116 17.12 38.69 -25.44
N ALA A 117 16.55 39.77 -25.98
CA ALA A 117 17.32 40.87 -26.55
C ALA A 117 18.01 41.74 -25.49
N GLU A 118 17.38 41.92 -24.33
CA GLU A 118 17.89 42.70 -23.20
C GLU A 118 18.90 41.92 -22.35
N HIS A 119 18.74 40.59 -22.27
CA HIS A 119 19.57 39.69 -21.47
C HIS A 119 20.19 38.54 -22.30
N PRO A 120 20.86 38.81 -23.42
CA PRO A 120 21.32 37.77 -24.36
C PRO A 120 22.47 36.92 -23.82
N ASP A 121 23.11 37.33 -22.73
CA ASP A 121 24.15 36.59 -22.02
C ASP A 121 23.59 35.44 -21.19
N ILE A 122 22.38 35.62 -20.64
CA ILE A 122 21.74 34.63 -19.76
C ILE A 122 20.44 34.03 -20.30
N CYS A 123 19.86 34.59 -21.36
CA CYS A 123 18.57 34.16 -21.89
C CYS A 123 18.69 33.64 -23.33
N LYS A 124 17.98 32.55 -23.63
CA LYS A 124 17.83 32.03 -24.98
C LYS A 124 16.40 31.52 -25.21
N LEU A 125 15.75 32.04 -26.25
CA LEU A 125 14.41 31.66 -26.64
C LEU A 125 14.44 30.52 -27.66
N TYR A 126 13.63 29.48 -27.42
CA TYR A 126 13.52 28.27 -28.24
C TYR A 126 12.08 28.07 -28.71
N ASP A 127 11.91 27.80 -30.01
CA ASP A 127 10.69 27.19 -30.55
C ASP A 127 10.80 25.67 -30.31
N ILE A 128 9.93 25.13 -29.45
CA ILE A 128 9.97 23.72 -29.04
C ILE A 128 8.94 22.85 -29.77
N GLY A 129 8.03 23.45 -30.57
CA GLY A 129 7.03 22.69 -31.30
C GLY A 129 5.90 23.54 -31.90
N ASP A 130 5.16 22.92 -32.83
CA ASP A 130 3.97 23.50 -33.45
C ASP A 130 2.71 22.97 -32.77
N THR A 131 1.66 23.80 -32.66
CA THR A 131 0.33 23.32 -32.25
C THR A 131 -0.44 22.64 -33.38
N TRP A 132 -1.59 22.04 -33.06
CA TRP A 132 -2.53 21.59 -34.09
C TRP A 132 -2.99 22.72 -35.02
N GLY A 133 -3.33 23.90 -34.49
CA GLY A 133 -3.75 25.04 -35.30
C GLY A 133 -2.71 25.44 -36.35
N LYS A 134 -1.43 25.52 -35.95
CA LYS A 134 -0.31 25.75 -36.88
C LYS A 134 -0.16 24.61 -37.89
N THR A 135 -0.28 23.36 -37.44
CA THR A 135 -0.21 22.18 -38.30
C THR A 135 -1.30 22.18 -39.38
N TYR A 136 -2.54 22.52 -39.02
CA TYR A 136 -3.67 22.59 -39.96
C TYR A 136 -3.55 23.80 -40.89
N ALA A 137 -3.17 24.97 -40.38
CA ALA A 137 -2.94 26.17 -41.19
C ALA A 137 -1.85 25.93 -42.25
N LYS A 138 -0.72 25.31 -41.88
CA LYS A 138 0.35 24.93 -42.82
C LYS A 138 -0.11 23.96 -43.91
N LYS A 139 -1.07 23.08 -43.59
CA LYS A 139 -1.72 22.16 -44.56
C LYS A 139 -2.77 22.86 -45.44
N GLY A 140 -2.95 24.18 -45.31
CA GLY A 140 -3.86 24.99 -46.11
C GLY A 140 -5.30 25.02 -45.59
N ASN A 141 -5.56 24.55 -44.36
CA ASN A 141 -6.88 24.68 -43.76
C ASN A 141 -7.08 26.11 -43.22
N THR A 142 -7.88 26.91 -43.94
CA THR A 142 -8.08 28.31 -43.61
C THR A 142 -8.82 28.53 -42.29
N ALA A 143 -9.60 27.55 -41.80
CA ALA A 143 -10.32 27.63 -40.52
C ALA A 143 -9.37 27.81 -39.33
N TYR A 144 -8.11 27.37 -39.46
CA TYR A 144 -7.11 27.40 -38.40
C TYR A 144 -6.04 28.50 -38.57
N THR A 145 -6.20 29.37 -39.57
CA THR A 145 -5.20 30.43 -39.88
C THR A 145 -4.91 31.32 -38.67
N GLU A 146 -5.94 31.62 -37.88
CA GLU A 146 -5.83 32.46 -36.70
C GLU A 146 -5.24 31.72 -35.48
N PHE A 147 -5.02 30.41 -35.58
CA PHE A 147 -4.43 29.56 -34.54
C PHE A 147 -3.01 29.10 -34.91
N ASN A 148 -2.34 29.84 -35.80
CA ASN A 148 -0.99 29.54 -36.25
C ASN A 148 0.06 29.95 -35.20
N HIS A 149 0.17 29.17 -34.12
CA HIS A 149 1.05 29.42 -32.99
C HIS A 149 2.12 28.32 -32.84
N GLU A 150 3.35 28.74 -32.58
CA GLU A 150 4.42 27.94 -32.00
C GLU A 150 4.29 27.84 -30.48
N ILE A 151 4.95 26.85 -29.88
CA ILE A 151 5.18 26.74 -28.45
C ILE A 151 6.61 27.21 -28.16
N TRP A 152 6.73 28.19 -27.27
CA TRP A 152 8.00 28.82 -26.94
C TRP A 152 8.48 28.43 -25.54
N ALA A 153 9.79 28.19 -25.41
CA ALA A 153 10.45 28.02 -24.14
C ALA A 153 11.63 28.99 -23.99
N MET A 154 11.72 29.67 -22.86
CA MET A 154 12.87 30.50 -22.49
C MET A 154 13.80 29.70 -21.60
N LYS A 155 15.05 29.54 -22.00
CA LYS A 155 16.11 29.03 -21.13
C LYS A 155 16.85 30.20 -20.51
N VAL A 156 17.05 30.14 -19.19
CA VAL A 156 17.85 31.08 -18.41
C VAL A 156 19.02 30.32 -17.77
N SER A 157 20.25 30.67 -18.13
CA SER A 157 21.52 30.10 -17.63
C SER A 157 22.68 30.99 -18.08
N ASP A 158 23.78 31.04 -17.34
CA ASP A 158 24.96 31.84 -17.70
C ASP A 158 25.64 31.42 -19.03
N ASN A 159 25.32 30.23 -19.57
CA ASN A 159 25.58 29.89 -20.96
C ASN A 159 24.34 29.30 -21.66
N ALA A 160 23.22 30.03 -21.63
CA ALA A 160 21.93 29.64 -22.20
C ALA A 160 21.95 29.09 -23.64
N ALA A 161 22.96 29.37 -24.47
CA ALA A 161 23.07 28.82 -25.82
C ALA A 161 23.67 27.38 -25.89
N LYS A 162 24.10 26.79 -24.76
CA LYS A 162 24.77 25.48 -24.71
C LYS A 162 24.09 24.57 -23.70
N GLU A 163 24.24 23.26 -23.91
CA GLU A 163 23.91 22.27 -22.88
C GLU A 163 25.13 22.07 -21.98
N GLU A 164 24.93 22.19 -20.67
CA GLU A 164 25.97 22.22 -19.64
C GLU A 164 25.79 21.12 -18.61
N ASP A 165 26.83 20.90 -17.81
CA ASP A 165 26.85 19.91 -16.73
C ASP A 165 26.13 20.44 -15.48
N GLU A 166 24.85 20.78 -15.65
CA GLU A 166 24.02 21.50 -14.69
C GLU A 166 22.61 20.90 -14.65
N PRO A 167 21.96 20.84 -13.47
CA PRO A 167 20.60 20.34 -13.35
C PRO A 167 19.62 21.28 -14.07
N GLY A 168 18.61 20.70 -14.71
CA GLY A 168 17.48 21.46 -15.25
C GLY A 168 16.37 21.67 -14.23
N ILE A 169 15.72 22.83 -14.26
CA ILE A 169 14.44 23.08 -13.59
C ILE A 169 13.48 23.70 -14.60
N TYR A 170 12.20 23.29 -14.58
CA TYR A 170 11.19 23.92 -15.42
C TYR A 170 10.05 24.60 -14.63
N TYR A 171 9.49 25.65 -15.22
CA TYR A 171 8.22 26.27 -14.84
C TYR A 171 7.32 26.31 -16.06
N MET A 172 6.13 25.75 -15.95
CA MET A 172 5.19 25.60 -17.05
C MET A 172 3.82 26.17 -16.69
N GLY A 173 3.11 26.73 -17.67
CA GLY A 173 1.75 27.23 -17.51
C GLY A 173 0.86 26.88 -18.70
N VAL A 174 -0.44 26.95 -18.43
CA VAL A 174 -1.53 26.83 -19.41
C VAL A 174 -1.49 25.49 -20.15
N HIS A 175 -1.47 24.38 -19.42
CA HIS A 175 -1.97 23.10 -19.96
C HIS A 175 -3.47 23.23 -20.30
N HIS A 176 -4.23 23.76 -19.36
CA HIS A 176 -5.66 24.04 -19.54
C HIS A 176 -5.88 25.51 -19.90
N ALA A 177 -6.67 25.72 -20.95
CA ALA A 177 -6.87 27.04 -21.53
C ALA A 177 -7.60 28.04 -20.61
N ARG A 178 -8.54 27.57 -19.79
CA ARG A 178 -9.34 28.40 -18.85
C ARG A 178 -8.58 28.87 -17.61
N GLU A 179 -7.27 28.62 -17.53
CA GLU A 179 -6.41 28.90 -16.37
C GLU A 179 -5.31 29.94 -16.71
N PRO A 180 -5.65 31.11 -17.28
CA PRO A 180 -4.69 32.01 -17.93
C PRO A 180 -3.67 32.64 -16.96
N ILE A 181 -3.96 32.69 -15.66
CA ILE A 181 -3.01 33.24 -14.65
C ILE A 181 -1.76 32.36 -14.50
N SER A 182 -1.81 31.08 -14.88
CA SER A 182 -0.63 30.19 -14.89
C SER A 182 0.49 30.69 -15.81
N MET A 183 0.14 31.35 -16.93
CA MET A 183 1.12 32.03 -17.79
C MET A 183 1.75 33.23 -17.08
N GLU A 184 0.92 34.06 -16.43
CA GLU A 184 1.38 35.25 -15.70
C GLU A 184 2.29 34.87 -14.54
N MET A 185 2.00 33.76 -13.85
CA MET A 185 2.86 33.22 -12.81
C MET A 185 4.22 32.80 -13.39
N THR A 186 4.23 32.07 -14.50
CA THR A 186 5.47 31.63 -15.16
C THR A 186 6.33 32.84 -15.59
N LEU A 187 5.70 33.88 -16.15
CA LEU A 187 6.38 35.14 -16.49
C LEU A 187 6.86 35.89 -15.25
N THR A 188 6.11 35.87 -14.14
CA THR A 188 6.51 36.49 -12.87
C THR A 188 7.80 35.87 -12.32
N VAL A 189 7.92 34.53 -12.36
CA VAL A 189 9.16 33.85 -11.96
C VAL A 189 10.32 34.20 -12.89
N LEU A 190 10.08 34.21 -14.21
CA LEU A 190 11.09 34.59 -15.20
C LEU A 190 11.63 36.01 -14.95
N HIS A 191 10.75 36.99 -14.82
CA HIS A 191 11.12 38.38 -14.52
C HIS A 191 11.87 38.48 -13.20
N HIS A 192 11.40 37.82 -12.15
CA HIS A 192 12.08 37.84 -10.86
C HIS A 192 13.53 37.38 -10.97
N ILE A 193 13.80 36.30 -11.71
CA ILE A 193 15.14 35.75 -11.89
C ILE A 193 16.01 36.69 -12.76
N VAL A 194 15.49 37.12 -13.91
CA VAL A 194 16.25 37.95 -14.85
C VAL A 194 16.54 39.33 -14.27
N ASP A 195 15.55 39.98 -13.64
CA ASP A 195 15.71 41.31 -13.04
C ASP A 195 16.67 41.33 -11.87
N ASN A 196 16.82 40.21 -11.14
CA ASN A 196 17.69 40.10 -9.98
C ASN A 196 19.04 39.44 -10.29
N TYR A 197 19.27 39.00 -11.53
CA TYR A 197 20.58 38.51 -11.94
C TYR A 197 21.65 39.61 -11.82
N GLY A 198 22.68 39.33 -11.03
CA GLY A 198 23.73 40.30 -10.70
C GLY A 198 23.37 41.32 -9.62
N LYS A 199 22.14 41.29 -9.07
CA LYS A 199 21.70 42.11 -7.92
C LYS A 199 21.54 41.28 -6.65
N ASP A 200 21.06 40.06 -6.79
CA ASP A 200 20.91 39.07 -5.72
C ASP A 200 21.93 37.94 -5.93
N ASP A 201 22.78 37.70 -4.93
CA ASP A 201 23.83 36.67 -5.00
C ASP A 201 23.23 35.26 -5.14
N THR A 202 22.08 35.00 -4.50
CA THR A 202 21.39 33.70 -4.60
C THR A 202 20.87 33.48 -6.01
N ILE A 203 20.18 34.46 -6.60
CA ILE A 203 19.67 34.35 -7.97
C ILE A 203 20.80 34.23 -8.98
N ARG A 204 21.86 35.04 -8.84
CA ARG A 204 23.05 34.91 -9.68
C ARG A 204 23.62 33.49 -9.60
N ASP A 205 23.78 32.97 -8.39
CA ASP A 205 24.36 31.64 -8.18
C ASP A 205 23.44 30.52 -8.70
N ARG A 206 22.12 30.73 -8.80
CA ARG A 206 21.17 29.80 -9.45
C ARG A 206 21.26 29.84 -10.97
N VAL A 207 21.33 31.03 -11.56
CA VAL A 207 21.47 31.15 -13.02
C VAL A 207 22.83 30.62 -13.50
N ASN A 208 23.87 30.72 -12.68
CA ASN A 208 25.22 30.25 -13.00
C ASN A 208 25.45 28.74 -12.76
N ASP A 209 24.47 28.00 -12.25
CA ASP A 209 24.65 26.60 -11.90
C ASP A 209 23.47 25.69 -12.23
N THR A 210 22.42 26.25 -12.84
CA THR A 210 21.15 25.59 -13.11
C THR A 210 20.64 26.05 -14.46
N GLN A 211 20.12 25.11 -15.25
CA GLN A 211 19.45 25.39 -16.50
C GLN A 211 17.95 25.59 -16.24
N ILE A 212 17.49 26.85 -16.18
CA ILE A 212 16.12 27.16 -15.79
C ILE A 212 15.27 27.38 -17.04
N TRP A 213 14.22 26.59 -17.22
CA TRP A 213 13.35 26.62 -18.40
C TRP A 213 11.97 27.14 -18.05
N PHE A 214 11.46 28.05 -18.87
CA PHE A 214 10.11 28.61 -18.74
C PHE A 214 9.32 28.24 -19.99
N ILE A 215 8.16 27.62 -19.81
CA ILE A 215 7.19 27.31 -20.86
C ILE A 215 5.88 28.01 -20.48
N PRO A 216 5.77 29.35 -20.71
CA PRO A 216 4.66 30.11 -20.15
C PRO A 216 3.29 29.72 -20.70
N LEU A 217 3.25 29.23 -21.94
CA LEU A 217 2.01 28.99 -22.67
C LEU A 217 2.10 27.70 -23.48
N LEU A 218 1.80 26.57 -22.84
CA LEU A 218 1.80 25.26 -23.50
C LEU A 218 0.63 25.09 -24.49
N ASN A 219 -0.55 25.63 -24.16
CA ASN A 219 -1.76 25.56 -24.99
C ASN A 219 -2.13 26.92 -25.61
N PRO A 220 -1.34 27.48 -26.54
CA PRO A 220 -1.58 28.82 -27.07
C PRO A 220 -2.84 28.89 -27.95
N ASN A 221 -3.33 27.77 -28.48
CA ASN A 221 -4.56 27.73 -29.26
C ASN A 221 -5.80 27.78 -28.36
N GLY A 222 -5.87 26.94 -27.32
CA GLY A 222 -6.95 26.98 -26.35
C GLY A 222 -6.97 28.31 -25.57
N HIS A 223 -5.81 28.83 -25.15
CA HIS A 223 -5.72 30.15 -24.50
C HIS A 223 -6.34 31.27 -25.35
N LYS A 224 -6.15 31.22 -26.67
CA LYS A 224 -6.80 32.16 -27.60
C LYS A 224 -8.32 32.04 -27.57
N VAL A 225 -8.89 30.84 -27.48
CA VAL A 225 -10.35 30.62 -27.38
C VAL A 225 -10.92 31.32 -26.14
N VAL A 226 -10.24 31.20 -25.00
CA VAL A 226 -10.64 31.81 -23.73
C VAL A 226 -10.46 33.33 -23.75
N THR A 227 -9.29 33.82 -24.15
CA THR A 227 -8.96 35.25 -24.15
C THR A 227 -9.68 36.05 -25.24
N SER A 228 -10.17 35.40 -26.30
CA SER A 228 -11.08 36.02 -27.27
C SER A 228 -12.55 36.02 -26.82
N GLU A 229 -12.83 35.46 -25.64
CA GLU A 229 -14.18 35.25 -25.08
C GLU A 229 -15.08 34.35 -25.94
N SER A 230 -14.49 33.55 -26.85
CA SER A 230 -15.25 32.61 -27.69
C SER A 230 -15.90 31.52 -26.84
N ASP A 231 -15.12 30.94 -25.94
CA ASP A 231 -15.60 30.11 -24.84
C ASP A 231 -14.63 30.24 -23.66
N VAL A 232 -15.07 30.88 -22.58
CA VAL A 232 -14.23 31.08 -21.37
C VAL A 232 -14.13 29.83 -20.50
N TRP A 233 -14.93 28.79 -20.78
CA TRP A 233 -14.88 27.50 -20.10
C TRP A 233 -14.00 26.49 -20.83
N TRP A 234 -13.46 26.85 -22.01
CA TRP A 234 -12.61 25.98 -22.83
C TRP A 234 -11.38 25.51 -22.05
N ARG A 235 -11.21 24.19 -21.94
CA ARG A 235 -10.12 23.56 -21.18
C ARG A 235 -9.05 22.98 -22.10
N LYS A 236 -9.47 22.27 -23.15
CA LYS A 236 -8.65 21.41 -24.02
C LYS A 236 -7.77 22.19 -25.00
N ASN A 237 -6.97 21.49 -25.82
CA ASN A 237 -6.43 22.07 -27.07
C ASN A 237 -7.54 22.17 -28.15
N ILE A 238 -7.20 22.33 -29.43
CA ILE A 238 -8.18 22.54 -30.53
C ILE A 238 -8.13 21.45 -31.63
N ARG A 239 -7.71 20.23 -31.29
CA ARG A 239 -7.65 19.11 -32.24
C ARG A 239 -9.00 18.86 -32.93
N ASP A 240 -9.01 18.72 -34.25
CA ASP A 240 -10.19 18.30 -35.03
C ASP A 240 -10.39 16.78 -34.88
N ASN A 241 -11.28 16.34 -33.97
CA ASN A 241 -11.50 14.90 -33.76
C ASN A 241 -12.58 14.33 -34.68
N ASN A 242 -13.52 15.15 -35.16
CA ASN A 242 -14.61 14.71 -36.02
C ASN A 242 -14.25 14.78 -37.53
N ASN A 243 -13.07 15.31 -37.85
CA ASN A 243 -12.49 15.46 -39.19
C ASN A 243 -13.35 16.31 -40.14
N ASN A 244 -14.10 17.28 -39.59
CA ASN A 244 -14.92 18.20 -40.38
C ASN A 244 -14.13 19.40 -40.93
N LYS A 245 -12.85 19.55 -40.54
CA LYS A 245 -11.92 20.62 -40.94
C LYS A 245 -12.29 22.00 -40.42
N ALA A 246 -13.14 22.10 -39.41
CA ALA A 246 -13.44 23.30 -38.65
C ALA A 246 -13.02 23.08 -37.19
N PHE A 247 -12.98 24.16 -36.42
CA PHE A 247 -12.90 24.09 -34.96
C PHE A 247 -14.31 24.36 -34.44
N ASP A 248 -14.86 23.40 -33.69
CA ASP A 248 -16.23 23.46 -33.18
C ASP A 248 -16.26 23.91 -31.72
N VAL A 249 -16.81 25.10 -31.49
CA VAL A 249 -17.30 25.51 -30.17
C VAL A 249 -18.80 25.24 -30.13
N VAL A 250 -19.21 24.29 -29.31
CA VAL A 250 -20.62 23.88 -29.18
C VAL A 250 -21.20 24.55 -27.95
N GLU A 251 -22.11 25.51 -28.16
CA GLU A 251 -22.77 26.24 -27.07
C GLU A 251 -23.46 25.30 -26.08
N GLU A 252 -23.90 24.11 -26.49
CA GLU A 252 -24.55 23.13 -25.59
C GLU A 252 -23.59 22.14 -24.89
N GLN A 253 -22.32 22.04 -25.30
CA GLN A 253 -21.31 21.12 -24.73
C GLN A 253 -20.14 21.82 -24.02
N PHE A 254 -20.25 23.16 -23.92
CA PHE A 254 -19.43 24.13 -23.22
C PHE A 254 -18.22 23.64 -22.39
N GLY A 255 -17.04 24.16 -22.75
CA GLY A 255 -15.74 23.66 -22.31
C GLY A 255 -15.32 22.35 -23.00
N GLY A 256 -16.30 21.50 -23.31
CA GLY A 256 -16.21 20.31 -24.15
C GLY A 256 -16.74 20.58 -25.55
N GLY A 257 -17.05 19.51 -26.27
CA GLY A 257 -17.36 19.56 -27.69
C GLY A 257 -16.53 18.55 -28.47
N PRO A 258 -16.88 18.29 -29.75
CA PRO A 258 -16.29 17.21 -30.51
C PRO A 258 -14.78 17.41 -30.71
N ASP A 259 -14.26 18.62 -30.57
CA ASP A 259 -12.86 18.96 -30.79
C ASP A 259 -12.09 19.17 -29.48
N GLY A 260 -10.77 19.00 -29.58
CA GLY A 260 -9.82 19.17 -28.50
C GLY A 260 -9.56 17.90 -27.70
N VAL A 261 -8.37 17.84 -27.09
CA VAL A 261 -7.88 16.84 -26.15
C VAL A 261 -7.39 17.57 -24.90
N ASP A 262 -7.65 16.99 -23.72
CA ASP A 262 -7.06 17.45 -22.47
C ASP A 262 -5.57 17.12 -22.46
N LEU A 263 -4.74 18.17 -22.54
CA LEU A 263 -3.29 18.04 -22.59
C LEU A 263 -2.73 17.36 -21.34
N ASN A 264 -3.34 17.54 -20.16
CA ASN A 264 -2.89 16.92 -18.92
C ASN A 264 -3.54 15.54 -18.66
N ARG A 265 -4.02 14.89 -19.72
CA ARG A 265 -4.43 13.47 -19.77
C ARG A 265 -3.76 12.70 -20.91
N ASN A 266 -2.85 13.33 -21.67
CA ASN A 266 -2.29 12.78 -22.90
C ASN A 266 -0.82 12.32 -22.77
N TYR A 267 -0.21 12.41 -21.58
CA TYR A 267 1.11 11.87 -21.32
C TYR A 267 1.07 10.34 -21.22
N GLY A 268 2.17 9.67 -21.59
CA GLY A 268 2.18 8.21 -21.75
C GLY A 268 2.55 7.37 -20.53
N PHE A 269 2.85 7.95 -19.38
CA PHE A 269 3.09 7.20 -18.14
C PHE A 269 1.78 7.12 -17.35
N GLY A 270 1.34 5.91 -16.99
CA GLY A 270 0.05 5.71 -16.33
C GLY A 270 -1.15 6.20 -17.16
N TRP A 271 -1.05 6.19 -18.50
CA TRP A 271 -2.12 6.63 -19.39
C TRP A 271 -3.26 5.62 -19.42
N GLY A 272 -4.49 6.07 -19.19
CA GLY A 272 -5.65 5.19 -19.11
C GLY A 272 -6.91 5.95 -18.72
N PRO A 273 -8.03 5.27 -18.46
CA PRO A 273 -9.33 5.89 -18.21
C PRO A 273 -9.51 6.44 -16.78
N ALA A 274 -8.53 6.25 -15.88
CA ALA A 274 -8.70 6.66 -14.49
C ALA A 274 -8.71 8.19 -14.35
N GLY A 275 -9.90 8.76 -14.10
CA GLY A 275 -10.11 10.20 -14.02
C GLY A 275 -9.90 10.96 -15.33
N SER A 276 -10.15 10.27 -16.44
CA SER A 276 -10.25 10.81 -17.79
C SER A 276 -11.42 10.16 -18.53
N SER A 277 -11.70 10.62 -19.75
CA SER A 277 -12.82 10.12 -20.56
C SER A 277 -12.37 9.68 -21.95
N ASP A 278 -12.96 8.59 -22.47
CA ASP A 278 -12.83 8.15 -23.87
C ASP A 278 -13.74 8.96 -24.82
N ASP A 279 -14.68 9.76 -24.29
CA ASP A 279 -15.60 10.56 -25.11
C ASP A 279 -14.91 11.85 -25.58
N PRO A 280 -14.74 12.07 -26.91
CA PRO A 280 -14.18 13.31 -27.42
C PRO A 280 -14.93 14.57 -26.97
N ALA A 281 -16.22 14.47 -26.62
CA ALA A 281 -17.02 15.59 -26.14
C ALA A 281 -16.69 16.01 -24.70
N ASP A 282 -16.07 15.15 -23.91
CA ASP A 282 -15.74 15.39 -22.51
C ASP A 282 -14.59 16.40 -22.37
N VAL A 283 -14.60 17.17 -21.28
CA VAL A 283 -13.55 18.14 -20.94
C VAL A 283 -12.24 17.48 -20.52
N THR A 284 -12.30 16.22 -20.07
CA THR A 284 -11.18 15.37 -19.66
C THR A 284 -10.80 14.33 -20.71
N TYR A 285 -11.20 14.52 -21.98
CA TYR A 285 -10.86 13.61 -23.06
C TYR A 285 -9.34 13.42 -23.20
N HIS A 286 -8.85 12.22 -22.91
CA HIS A 286 -7.43 11.87 -22.89
C HIS A 286 -6.76 11.70 -24.26
N GLY A 287 -7.53 11.82 -25.34
CA GLY A 287 -7.06 11.62 -26.70
C GLY A 287 -7.13 10.16 -27.15
N PRO A 288 -6.91 9.89 -28.43
CA PRO A 288 -7.03 8.53 -28.99
C PRO A 288 -5.88 7.59 -28.64
N GLU A 289 -4.74 8.14 -28.22
CA GLU A 289 -3.54 7.41 -27.80
C GLU A 289 -2.64 8.36 -26.98
N PRO A 290 -1.74 7.85 -26.11
CA PRO A 290 -0.78 8.71 -25.44
C PRO A 290 0.12 9.39 -26.48
N TRP A 291 0.54 10.63 -26.20
CA TRP A 291 1.38 11.45 -27.09
C TRP A 291 0.71 11.88 -28.39
N SER A 292 -0.61 11.74 -28.51
CA SER A 292 -1.31 12.09 -29.74
C SER A 292 -1.29 13.59 -30.05
N GLU A 293 -1.07 14.44 -29.04
CA GLU A 293 -1.06 15.88 -29.18
C GLU A 293 0.35 16.43 -29.45
N PRO A 294 0.55 17.28 -30.49
CA PRO A 294 1.85 17.84 -30.82
C PRO A 294 2.36 18.78 -29.71
N GLU A 295 1.46 19.39 -28.93
CA GLU A 295 1.82 20.16 -27.75
C GLU A 295 2.52 19.29 -26.69
N ILE A 296 1.99 18.09 -26.44
CA ILE A 296 2.59 17.15 -25.49
C ILE A 296 3.85 16.50 -26.05
N GLN A 297 3.91 16.25 -27.36
CA GLN A 297 5.16 15.81 -28.01
C GLN A 297 6.29 16.84 -27.85
N ALA A 298 5.99 18.14 -27.90
CA ALA A 298 6.98 19.20 -27.65
C ALA A 298 7.56 19.10 -26.23
N VAL A 299 6.70 18.93 -25.21
CA VAL A 299 7.13 18.75 -23.81
C VAL A 299 7.92 17.45 -23.64
N LYS A 300 7.44 16.33 -24.21
CA LYS A 300 8.15 15.06 -24.20
C LYS A 300 9.56 15.21 -24.76
N ASN A 301 9.70 15.84 -25.93
CA ASN A 301 10.99 16.03 -26.57
C ASN A 301 11.92 16.92 -25.74
N LEU A 302 11.38 17.94 -25.07
CA LEU A 302 12.14 18.78 -24.14
C LEU A 302 12.66 17.97 -22.94
N LEU A 303 11.78 17.20 -22.28
CA LEU A 303 12.13 16.37 -21.12
C LEU A 303 13.07 15.19 -21.49
N ASP A 304 12.96 14.64 -22.70
CA ASP A 304 13.88 13.60 -23.18
C ASP A 304 15.27 14.17 -23.57
N SER A 305 15.33 15.44 -23.99
CA SER A 305 16.57 16.07 -24.47
C SER A 305 17.37 16.78 -23.38
N HIS A 306 16.72 17.11 -22.26
CA HIS A 306 17.32 17.85 -21.15
C HIS A 306 17.00 17.17 -19.82
N ARG A 307 17.97 17.18 -18.91
CA ARG A 307 17.83 16.51 -17.62
C ARG A 307 17.22 17.43 -16.58
N PHE A 308 15.92 17.33 -16.40
CA PHE A 308 15.21 18.06 -15.35
C PHE A 308 15.26 17.33 -14.02
N LEU A 309 15.73 18.02 -13.00
CA LEU A 309 15.77 17.52 -11.63
C LEU A 309 14.46 17.81 -10.88
N ALA A 310 13.83 18.95 -11.17
CA ALA A 310 12.51 19.32 -10.64
C ALA A 310 11.73 20.21 -11.61
N GLY A 311 10.43 20.35 -11.39
CA GLY A 311 9.61 21.30 -12.12
C GLY A 311 8.25 21.59 -11.48
N ILE A 312 7.66 22.72 -11.85
CA ILE A 312 6.30 23.11 -11.46
C ILE A 312 5.51 23.35 -12.74
N THR A 313 4.32 22.76 -12.80
CA THR A 313 3.25 23.20 -13.69
C THR A 313 2.20 23.95 -12.88
N TYR A 314 1.87 25.16 -13.31
CA TYR A 314 0.88 26.00 -12.66
C TYR A 314 -0.50 25.80 -13.30
N HIS A 315 -1.49 25.63 -12.45
CA HIS A 315 -2.90 25.42 -12.78
C HIS A 315 -3.79 26.33 -11.94
N THR A 316 -5.09 26.36 -12.24
CA THR A 316 -6.11 26.95 -11.36
C THR A 316 -7.42 26.17 -11.42
N TYR A 317 -8.15 25.95 -10.33
CA TYR A 317 -7.98 26.56 -9.00
C TYR A 317 -8.17 25.54 -7.87
N GLY A 318 -7.74 25.90 -6.67
CA GLY A 318 -7.88 25.02 -5.51
C GLY A 318 -7.02 25.37 -4.30
N GLU A 319 -5.98 26.20 -4.48
CA GLU A 319 -4.95 26.50 -3.49
C GLU A 319 -4.23 25.23 -3.00
N LEU A 320 -3.77 24.40 -3.94
CA LEU A 320 -3.14 23.09 -3.67
C LEU A 320 -1.71 23.02 -4.20
N VAL A 321 -0.88 22.20 -3.54
CA VAL A 321 0.45 21.79 -4.03
C VAL A 321 0.47 20.27 -4.16
N LEU A 322 0.30 19.79 -5.40
CA LEU A 322 0.14 18.37 -5.72
C LEU A 322 1.44 17.74 -6.21
N TYR A 323 1.75 16.54 -5.70
CA TYR A 323 2.92 15.75 -6.08
C TYR A 323 2.53 14.34 -6.58
N PRO A 324 3.38 13.65 -7.35
CA PRO A 324 3.11 12.30 -7.84
C PRO A 324 2.85 11.27 -6.72
N TYR A 325 2.01 10.26 -6.93
CA TYR A 325 1.31 9.98 -8.19
C TYR A 325 -0.12 10.54 -8.22
N GLY A 326 -0.62 10.77 -9.43
CA GLY A 326 -1.99 11.14 -9.74
C GLY A 326 -2.82 10.01 -10.35
N ASN A 327 -2.20 9.07 -11.07
CA ASN A 327 -2.86 8.12 -11.96
C ASN A 327 -3.80 7.10 -11.28
N ASP A 328 -3.61 6.78 -10.00
CA ASP A 328 -4.49 5.87 -9.26
C ASP A 328 -4.58 6.24 -7.77
N TYR A 329 -5.66 5.82 -7.10
CA TYR A 329 -5.84 6.02 -5.67
C TYR A 329 -4.75 5.30 -4.87
N ASP A 330 -4.26 5.97 -3.81
CA ASP A 330 -3.20 5.49 -2.93
C ASP A 330 -1.83 5.24 -3.62
N ALA A 331 -1.69 5.55 -4.91
CA ALA A 331 -0.43 5.43 -5.64
C ALA A 331 0.69 6.27 -5.01
N ALA A 332 1.86 5.66 -4.83
CA ALA A 332 2.97 6.29 -4.12
C ALA A 332 4.32 5.96 -4.75
N GLY A 333 5.01 7.00 -5.23
CA GLY A 333 6.37 6.85 -5.72
C GLY A 333 7.37 6.47 -4.61
N PRO A 334 8.49 5.80 -4.93
CA PRO A 334 9.48 5.41 -3.94
C PRO A 334 10.12 6.60 -3.19
N ASP A 335 10.27 7.75 -3.83
CA ASP A 335 10.78 8.98 -3.23
C ASP A 335 9.68 9.82 -2.53
N ARG A 336 8.48 9.25 -2.25
CA ARG A 336 7.30 9.94 -1.70
C ARG A 336 7.62 10.86 -0.54
N GLU A 337 8.41 10.41 0.44
CA GLU A 337 8.68 11.24 1.61
C GLU A 337 9.41 12.56 1.26
N ALA A 338 10.32 12.52 0.28
CA ALA A 338 11.07 13.69 -0.15
C ALA A 338 10.21 14.62 -1.03
N LEU A 339 9.31 14.04 -1.85
CA LEU A 339 8.31 14.78 -2.61
C LEU A 339 7.35 15.54 -1.68
N GLU A 340 6.79 14.84 -0.70
CA GLU A 340 5.83 15.39 0.26
C GLU A 340 6.47 16.49 1.12
N GLU A 341 7.70 16.31 1.59
CA GLU A 341 8.42 17.36 2.36
C GLU A 341 8.55 18.66 1.57
N LEU A 342 8.91 18.58 0.28
CA LEU A 342 9.06 19.76 -0.55
C LEU A 342 7.70 20.40 -0.87
N ALA A 343 6.66 19.61 -1.13
CA ALA A 343 5.30 20.10 -1.30
C ALA A 343 4.81 20.87 -0.07
N VAL A 344 5.01 20.32 1.12
CA VAL A 344 4.66 20.97 2.40
C VAL A 344 5.38 22.30 2.57
N ASN A 345 6.66 22.38 2.21
CA ASN A 345 7.43 23.61 2.31
C ASN A 345 6.91 24.69 1.35
N MET A 346 6.63 24.32 0.09
CA MET A 346 6.04 25.23 -0.89
C MET A 346 4.64 25.70 -0.48
N ALA A 347 3.81 24.78 0.03
CA ALA A 347 2.45 25.07 0.46
C ALA A 347 2.42 26.08 1.62
N LYS A 348 3.22 25.84 2.67
CA LYS A 348 3.33 26.76 3.83
C LYS A 348 3.87 28.15 3.46
N ALA A 349 4.70 28.23 2.43
CA ALA A 349 5.24 29.50 1.95
C ALA A 349 4.24 30.29 1.11
N THR A 350 3.11 29.69 0.72
CA THR A 350 2.12 30.27 -0.19
C THR A 350 0.83 30.62 0.57
N PRO A 351 0.56 31.91 0.85
CA PRO A 351 -0.67 32.32 1.51
C PRO A 351 -1.92 31.88 0.75
N GLY A 352 -2.95 31.45 1.48
CA GLY A 352 -4.21 30.93 0.95
C GLY A 352 -5.41 31.41 1.75
N THR A 353 -6.58 31.31 1.14
CA THR A 353 -7.89 31.74 1.67
C THR A 353 -8.93 30.63 1.70
N VAL A 354 -8.70 29.50 1.03
CA VAL A 354 -9.60 28.35 0.95
C VAL A 354 -9.55 27.52 2.23
N PHE A 355 -8.37 27.37 2.83
CA PHE A 355 -8.13 26.55 4.02
C PHE A 355 -7.97 27.38 5.29
N GLU A 356 -8.46 26.87 6.43
CA GLU A 356 -8.42 27.57 7.73
C GLU A 356 -6.99 27.90 8.20
N GLN A 357 -6.01 27.09 7.78
CA GLN A 357 -4.60 27.30 8.07
C GLN A 357 -3.99 28.56 7.42
N GLY A 358 -4.68 29.17 6.44
CA GLY A 358 -4.26 30.41 5.79
C GLY A 358 -3.12 30.27 4.77
N TYR A 359 -2.83 29.05 4.33
CA TYR A 359 -1.86 28.72 3.29
C TYR A 359 -2.38 27.51 2.48
N TYR A 360 -1.75 27.24 1.34
CA TYR A 360 -2.19 26.17 0.42
C TYR A 360 -2.13 24.77 1.08
N ASP A 361 -2.88 23.80 0.57
CA ASP A 361 -2.85 22.42 1.09
C ASP A 361 -1.97 21.50 0.20
N PRO A 362 -0.97 20.79 0.77
CA PRO A 362 -0.16 19.84 0.03
C PRO A 362 -0.82 18.45 0.01
N GLY A 363 -0.70 17.72 -1.10
CA GLY A 363 -1.19 16.34 -1.17
C GLY A 363 -0.73 15.59 -2.42
N PRO A 364 -0.91 14.26 -2.47
CA PRO A 364 -0.68 13.51 -3.70
C PRO A 364 -1.72 13.90 -4.77
N GLY A 365 -1.38 13.79 -6.05
CA GLY A 365 -2.27 14.13 -7.16
C GLY A 365 -3.64 13.43 -7.07
N TRP A 366 -3.65 12.14 -6.73
CA TRP A 366 -4.88 11.37 -6.57
C TRP A 366 -5.75 11.83 -5.39
N GLY A 367 -5.16 12.58 -4.44
CA GLY A 367 -5.86 13.14 -3.28
C GLY A 367 -6.91 14.17 -3.65
N LEU A 368 -6.81 14.77 -4.85
CA LEU A 368 -7.91 15.46 -5.50
C LEU A 368 -8.79 14.44 -6.22
N TYR A 369 -8.32 13.77 -7.26
CA TYR A 369 -8.95 12.60 -7.89
C TYR A 369 -7.92 11.97 -8.84
N PRO A 370 -8.09 10.71 -9.29
CA PRO A 370 -7.16 10.13 -10.23
C PRO A 370 -6.98 11.00 -11.48
N THR A 371 -5.75 11.13 -11.98
CA THR A 371 -5.38 11.97 -13.13
C THR A 371 -4.47 11.22 -14.11
N ALA A 372 -4.91 10.06 -14.59
CA ALA A 372 -4.13 9.24 -15.52
C ALA A 372 -3.62 10.05 -16.74
N GLY A 373 -2.34 9.87 -17.08
CA GLY A 373 -1.70 10.55 -18.20
C GLY A 373 -1.38 12.03 -17.98
N ASP A 374 -1.05 12.44 -16.76
CA ASP A 374 -0.60 13.81 -16.43
C ASP A 374 0.93 14.02 -16.52
N LEU A 375 1.34 15.30 -16.49
CA LEU A 375 2.76 15.70 -16.57
C LEU A 375 3.57 15.30 -15.34
N ASN A 376 2.99 15.35 -14.13
CA ASN A 376 3.69 15.08 -12.89
C ASN A 376 4.17 13.63 -12.86
N ASP A 377 3.24 12.73 -13.16
CA ASP A 377 3.45 11.30 -13.18
C ASP A 377 4.43 10.90 -14.28
N TYR A 378 4.32 11.49 -15.47
CA TYR A 378 5.30 11.26 -16.52
C TYR A 378 6.69 11.78 -16.17
N SER A 379 6.81 13.01 -15.68
CA SER A 379 8.10 13.63 -15.33
C SER A 379 8.81 12.82 -14.23
N TYR A 380 8.08 12.44 -13.19
CA TYR A 380 8.64 11.66 -12.09
C TYR A 380 8.86 10.19 -12.46
N GLY A 381 7.82 9.53 -12.98
CA GLY A 381 7.84 8.12 -13.32
C GLY A 381 8.87 7.78 -14.41
N ARG A 382 9.00 8.62 -15.45
CA ARG A 382 9.96 8.39 -16.55
C ARG A 382 11.36 8.91 -16.27
N HIS A 383 11.47 10.12 -15.72
CA HIS A 383 12.75 10.85 -15.65
C HIS A 383 13.30 10.99 -14.23
N GLY A 384 12.52 10.63 -13.21
CA GLY A 384 12.86 10.90 -11.80
C GLY A 384 12.80 12.38 -11.46
N THR A 385 12.14 13.21 -12.28
CA THR A 385 12.02 14.64 -12.04
C THR A 385 11.01 14.89 -10.92
N PHE A 386 11.41 15.62 -9.87
CA PHE A 386 10.49 16.03 -8.80
C PHE A 386 9.52 17.09 -9.34
N SER A 387 8.38 16.65 -9.87
CA SER A 387 7.39 17.48 -10.54
C SER A 387 6.21 17.79 -9.63
N TYR A 388 5.72 19.04 -9.68
CA TYR A 388 4.58 19.48 -8.88
C TYR A 388 3.54 20.20 -9.73
N THR A 389 2.27 20.00 -9.38
CA THR A 389 1.16 20.79 -9.89
C THR A 389 0.76 21.76 -8.79
N ILE A 390 0.78 23.07 -9.05
CA ILE A 390 0.27 24.07 -8.11
C ILE A 390 -1.06 24.60 -8.65
N GLU A 391 -2.15 24.24 -7.97
CA GLU A 391 -3.49 24.77 -8.24
C GLU A 391 -3.63 26.12 -7.53
N MET A 392 -3.45 27.21 -8.25
CA MET A 392 -3.44 28.55 -7.66
C MET A 392 -4.85 29.15 -7.52
N ALA A 393 -4.98 30.15 -6.65
CA ALA A 393 -6.19 30.97 -6.50
C ALA A 393 -7.47 30.19 -6.13
N ASP A 394 -8.57 30.93 -6.01
CA ASP A 394 -9.90 30.44 -5.64
C ASP A 394 -10.93 30.53 -6.79
N GLU A 395 -10.48 30.93 -7.99
CA GLU A 395 -11.29 31.01 -9.21
C GLU A 395 -10.45 30.77 -10.48
N PHE A 396 -11.07 30.37 -11.59
CA PHE A 396 -10.35 30.07 -12.86
C PHE A 396 -9.67 31.31 -13.47
N ILE A 397 -10.37 32.45 -13.47
CA ILE A 397 -9.88 33.70 -14.05
C ILE A 397 -10.05 34.80 -12.98
N PRO A 398 -9.04 35.02 -12.12
CA PRO A 398 -9.07 36.10 -11.15
C PRO A 398 -9.25 37.49 -11.74
N ALA A 399 -9.80 38.42 -10.95
CA ALA A 399 -9.84 39.82 -11.35
C ALA A 399 -8.43 40.39 -11.55
N ALA A 400 -8.26 41.27 -12.54
CA ALA A 400 -6.95 41.83 -12.93
C ALA A 400 -6.17 42.49 -11.77
N ASP A 401 -6.85 43.09 -10.80
CA ASP A 401 -6.24 43.71 -9.62
C ASP A 401 -5.73 42.70 -8.59
N ARG A 402 -6.13 41.42 -8.69
CA ARG A 402 -5.65 40.31 -7.87
C ARG A 402 -4.46 39.57 -8.48
N VAL A 403 -4.33 39.57 -9.82
CA VAL A 403 -3.32 38.76 -10.55
C VAL A 403 -1.91 38.96 -10.00
N ASP A 404 -1.44 40.21 -9.95
CA ASP A 404 -0.11 40.55 -9.44
C ASP A 404 0.13 40.05 -8.00
N LYS A 405 -0.90 40.13 -7.15
CA LYS A 405 -0.79 39.71 -5.75
C LYS A 405 -0.68 38.19 -5.67
N ILE A 406 -1.54 37.46 -6.38
CA ILE A 406 -1.54 36.00 -6.41
C ILE A 406 -0.19 35.49 -6.93
N CYS A 407 0.33 36.05 -8.01
CA CYS A 407 1.64 35.66 -8.55
C CYS A 407 2.78 35.95 -7.57
N LYS A 408 2.75 37.09 -6.86
CA LYS A 408 3.75 37.41 -5.81
C LYS A 408 3.66 36.46 -4.61
N ASP A 409 2.44 36.11 -4.19
CA ASP A 409 2.23 35.19 -3.07
C ASP A 409 2.73 33.77 -3.37
N ASN A 410 2.75 33.35 -4.64
CA ASN A 410 3.26 32.04 -5.10
C ASN A 410 4.77 32.05 -5.44
N LEU A 411 5.42 33.22 -5.49
CA LEU A 411 6.81 33.35 -5.92
C LEU A 411 7.80 32.61 -5.00
N GLU A 412 7.55 32.62 -3.69
CA GLU A 412 8.44 31.95 -2.73
C GLU A 412 8.45 30.43 -2.94
N ALA A 413 7.31 29.81 -3.27
CA ALA A 413 7.25 28.39 -3.62
C ALA A 413 8.15 28.07 -4.83
N ALA A 414 8.13 28.92 -5.86
CA ALA A 414 9.01 28.78 -7.01
C ALA A 414 10.49 28.84 -6.60
N MET A 415 10.85 29.77 -5.70
CA MET A 415 12.22 29.92 -5.20
C MET A 415 12.65 28.77 -4.28
N ILE A 416 11.75 28.21 -3.48
CA ILE A 416 12.01 27.01 -2.67
C ILE A 416 12.41 25.85 -3.57
N MET A 417 11.67 25.61 -4.66
CA MET A 417 12.03 24.56 -5.61
C MET A 417 13.35 24.86 -6.34
N LEU A 418 13.57 26.11 -6.78
CA LEU A 418 14.82 26.53 -7.43
C LEU A 418 16.05 26.27 -6.53
N ASN A 419 15.90 26.47 -5.23
CA ASN A 419 16.98 26.27 -4.27
C ASN A 419 17.16 24.82 -3.84
N ARG A 420 16.14 23.97 -3.96
CA ARG A 420 16.15 22.60 -3.43
C ARG A 420 17.30 21.72 -3.92
N PRO A 421 17.79 21.80 -5.19
CA PRO A 421 18.96 21.01 -5.62
C PRO A 421 20.24 21.27 -4.82
N ARG A 422 20.34 22.40 -4.12
CA ARG A 422 21.53 22.78 -3.36
C ARG A 422 21.54 22.29 -1.91
N THR A 423 20.40 21.80 -1.42
CA THR A 423 20.21 21.31 -0.05
C THR A 423 19.76 19.86 -0.09
N SER A 424 20.16 19.00 0.84
CA SER A 424 19.65 17.62 0.95
C SER A 424 19.63 16.88 -0.40
N THR A 425 20.71 17.00 -1.17
CA THR A 425 20.81 16.44 -2.52
C THR A 425 22.17 15.76 -2.66
N LEU A 426 22.17 14.50 -3.08
CA LEU A 426 23.37 13.78 -3.49
C LEU A 426 23.66 14.10 -4.95
N THR A 427 24.91 14.40 -5.26
CA THR A 427 25.37 14.58 -6.64
C THR A 427 26.78 14.02 -6.82
N GLY A 428 27.21 13.87 -8.05
CA GLY A 428 28.59 13.52 -8.40
C GLY A 428 28.69 13.13 -9.86
N TRP A 429 29.87 12.69 -10.26
CA TRP A 429 30.12 12.18 -11.61
C TRP A 429 30.40 10.69 -11.56
N VAL A 430 29.85 9.96 -12.52
CA VAL A 430 30.17 8.56 -12.80
C VAL A 430 31.04 8.53 -14.05
N THR A 431 32.28 8.06 -13.89
CA THR A 431 33.26 7.96 -14.97
C THR A 431 33.85 6.57 -15.05
N ASP A 432 34.28 6.17 -16.24
CA ASP A 432 35.07 4.96 -16.45
C ASP A 432 36.43 5.12 -15.74
N GLU A 433 36.85 4.10 -14.99
CA GLU A 433 38.04 4.19 -14.14
C GLU A 433 39.34 4.39 -14.94
N GLU A 434 39.43 3.81 -16.14
CA GLU A 434 40.64 3.78 -16.95
C GLU A 434 40.75 4.98 -17.89
N SER A 435 39.69 5.25 -18.65
CA SER A 435 39.62 6.33 -19.64
C SER A 435 39.26 7.69 -19.02
N GLY A 436 38.55 7.69 -17.88
CA GLY A 436 37.99 8.90 -17.27
C GLY A 436 36.76 9.45 -18.02
N GLU A 437 36.29 8.77 -19.05
CA GLU A 437 35.12 9.20 -19.82
C GLU A 437 33.82 9.03 -19.02
N PRO A 438 32.80 9.88 -19.24
CA PRO A 438 31.47 9.74 -18.66
C PRO A 438 30.84 8.36 -18.86
N VAL A 439 30.15 7.87 -17.83
CA VAL A 439 29.35 6.63 -17.89
C VAL A 439 27.90 6.94 -17.54
N GLU A 440 26.98 6.52 -18.39
CA GLU A 440 25.54 6.48 -18.11
C GLU A 440 25.25 5.22 -17.27
N ALA A 441 25.15 5.40 -15.96
CA ALA A 441 24.94 4.35 -14.97
C ALA A 441 23.62 4.57 -14.26
N GLU A 442 22.91 3.49 -13.98
CA GLU A 442 21.77 3.47 -13.06
C GLU A 442 22.26 3.70 -11.63
N ILE A 443 21.59 4.60 -10.91
CA ILE A 443 21.84 4.95 -9.51
C ILE A 443 20.64 4.57 -8.68
N MET A 444 20.78 3.53 -7.88
CA MET A 444 19.76 3.05 -6.97
C MET A 444 20.13 3.35 -5.51
N VAL A 445 19.15 3.70 -4.69
CA VAL A 445 19.26 3.90 -3.25
C VAL A 445 18.56 2.74 -2.55
N GLN A 446 19.30 1.95 -1.79
CA GLN A 446 18.73 0.85 -1.01
C GLN A 446 17.73 1.39 0.02
N GLY A 447 16.61 0.70 0.22
CA GLY A 447 15.46 1.10 1.01
C GLY A 447 14.47 2.03 0.30
N ILE A 448 14.87 2.67 -0.80
CA ILE A 448 13.99 3.52 -1.64
C ILE A 448 13.69 2.80 -2.96
N ASP A 449 14.71 2.26 -3.62
CA ASP A 449 14.62 1.67 -4.96
C ASP A 449 14.53 0.15 -4.97
N ASP A 450 14.38 -0.48 -3.81
CA ASP A 450 14.48 -1.94 -3.68
C ASP A 450 13.33 -2.67 -4.39
N ALA A 451 12.14 -2.07 -4.44
CA ALA A 451 10.99 -2.59 -5.18
C ALA A 451 11.21 -2.61 -6.71
N MET A 452 12.18 -1.84 -7.23
CA MET A 452 12.46 -1.71 -8.66
C MET A 452 13.40 -2.79 -9.21
N LYS A 453 13.89 -3.71 -8.36
CA LYS A 453 14.81 -4.78 -8.78
C LYS A 453 14.09 -5.79 -9.68
N GLY A 454 14.38 -5.75 -10.97
CA GLY A 454 13.89 -6.72 -11.96
C GLY A 454 12.62 -6.33 -12.70
N MET A 455 12.14 -5.09 -12.53
CA MET A 455 11.01 -4.56 -13.28
C MET A 455 11.47 -4.07 -14.66
N ASP A 456 10.88 -4.65 -15.71
CA ASP A 456 11.02 -4.27 -17.12
C ASP A 456 9.89 -3.29 -17.52
N ASP A 457 9.99 -2.66 -18.70
CA ASP A 457 9.02 -1.75 -19.33
C ASP A 457 7.56 -2.25 -19.31
N ARG A 458 7.36 -3.55 -19.08
CA ARG A 458 6.05 -4.22 -18.98
C ARG A 458 5.30 -3.96 -17.66
N PHE A 459 5.94 -3.33 -16.67
CA PHE A 459 5.36 -3.00 -15.36
C PHE A 459 5.20 -1.49 -15.13
N ALA A 460 5.28 -0.67 -16.18
CA ALA A 460 5.13 0.78 -16.11
C ALA A 460 3.78 1.25 -15.53
N ASP A 461 2.81 0.34 -15.40
CA ASP A 461 1.46 0.60 -14.87
C ASP A 461 1.30 0.19 -13.39
N ALA A 462 2.35 -0.28 -12.70
CA ALA A 462 2.28 -0.54 -11.26
C ALA A 462 2.29 0.78 -10.48
N ALA A 463 1.37 0.93 -9.51
CA ALA A 463 1.11 2.17 -8.77
C ALA A 463 2.32 2.77 -8.01
N ASP A 464 3.39 1.99 -7.81
CA ASP A 464 4.60 2.40 -7.10
C ASP A 464 5.87 2.38 -7.98
N PHE A 465 5.73 2.18 -9.29
CA PHE A 465 6.86 2.05 -10.21
C PHE A 465 7.43 3.39 -10.64
N ARG A 466 8.75 3.47 -10.81
CA ARG A 466 9.40 4.46 -11.68
C ARG A 466 10.63 3.90 -12.35
N TYR A 467 11.03 4.52 -13.44
CA TYR A 467 12.28 4.22 -14.11
C TYR A 467 13.50 4.53 -13.20
N PRO A 468 14.58 3.74 -13.29
CA PRO A 468 15.80 4.01 -12.52
C PRO A 468 16.42 5.36 -12.89
N TYR A 469 16.89 6.10 -11.89
CA TYR A 469 17.73 7.27 -12.14
C TYR A 469 19.00 6.84 -12.86
N LYS A 470 19.39 7.58 -13.90
CA LYS A 470 20.65 7.36 -14.63
C LYS A 470 21.59 8.55 -14.48
N SER A 471 22.91 8.39 -14.58
CA SER A 471 23.82 9.54 -14.76
C SER A 471 23.75 10.06 -16.19
N ASP A 472 24.13 11.32 -16.39
CA ASP A 472 24.13 11.97 -17.69
C ASP A 472 25.10 11.29 -18.66
N LYS A 473 24.65 11.05 -19.88
CA LYS A 473 25.45 10.35 -20.88
C LYS A 473 26.65 11.16 -21.38
N LYS A 474 26.53 12.49 -21.41
CA LYS A 474 27.54 13.40 -21.94
C LYS A 474 28.53 13.87 -20.86
N PHE A 475 28.08 13.98 -19.61
CA PHE A 475 28.86 14.53 -18.51
C PHE A 475 29.15 13.50 -17.41
N GLY A 476 28.35 12.44 -17.28
CA GLY A 476 28.46 11.44 -16.20
C GLY A 476 27.82 11.92 -14.91
N ARG A 477 27.23 13.12 -14.89
CA ARG A 477 26.65 13.74 -13.71
C ARG A 477 25.37 13.06 -13.27
N TYR A 478 25.16 12.93 -11.96
CA TYR A 478 23.88 12.52 -11.41
C TYR A 478 23.45 13.41 -10.25
N TYR A 479 22.14 13.42 -9.98
CA TYR A 479 21.52 14.09 -8.85
C TYR A 479 20.49 13.14 -8.23
N ARG A 480 20.40 13.12 -6.90
CA ARG A 480 19.33 12.45 -6.14
C ARG A 480 18.91 13.37 -5.00
N MET A 481 17.70 13.93 -5.11
CA MET A 481 17.09 14.62 -3.97
C MET A 481 16.65 13.58 -2.95
N LEU A 482 17.13 13.70 -1.72
CA LEU A 482 16.87 12.75 -0.65
C LEU A 482 16.48 13.52 0.61
N LYS A 483 15.89 12.83 1.58
CA LYS A 483 15.79 13.36 2.94
C LYS A 483 17.14 13.28 3.64
N ASN A 484 17.25 14.00 4.75
CA ASN A 484 18.42 13.89 5.59
C ASN A 484 18.50 12.48 6.17
N GLY A 485 19.65 11.83 6.03
CA GLY A 485 19.75 10.41 6.34
C GLY A 485 21.10 9.84 5.97
N THR A 486 21.26 8.53 6.19
CA THR A 486 22.43 7.77 5.74
C THR A 486 21.96 6.67 4.81
N TYR A 487 22.51 6.64 3.60
CA TYR A 487 22.05 5.77 2.53
C TYR A 487 23.15 4.85 2.03
N SER A 488 22.72 3.73 1.43
CA SER A 488 23.57 2.87 0.62
C SER A 488 23.13 2.95 -0.83
N LEU A 489 24.06 3.23 -1.73
CA LEU A 489 23.83 3.39 -3.16
C LEU A 489 24.44 2.25 -3.96
N ILE A 490 23.77 1.89 -5.04
CA ILE A 490 24.21 0.91 -6.04
C ILE A 490 24.32 1.64 -7.38
N PHE A 491 25.48 1.54 -8.02
CA PHE A 491 25.74 2.04 -9.36
C PHE A 491 25.91 0.86 -10.32
N ARG A 492 25.17 0.86 -11.44
CA ARG A 492 25.20 -0.20 -12.45
C ARG A 492 25.26 0.38 -13.86
N ALA A 493 26.10 -0.18 -14.72
CA ALA A 493 26.15 0.18 -16.12
C ALA A 493 26.55 -1.05 -16.95
N PRO A 494 25.97 -1.25 -18.15
CA PRO A 494 26.37 -2.35 -19.03
C PRO A 494 27.87 -2.34 -19.32
N GLY A 495 28.53 -3.48 -19.15
CA GLY A 495 29.98 -3.63 -19.34
C GLY A 495 30.86 -3.17 -18.17
N TYR A 496 30.27 -2.74 -17.05
CA TYR A 496 30.98 -2.34 -15.83
C TYR A 496 30.60 -3.22 -14.63
N GLU A 497 31.52 -3.33 -13.67
CA GLU A 497 31.23 -4.00 -12.41
C GLU A 497 30.19 -3.20 -11.61
N THR A 498 29.21 -3.90 -11.02
CA THR A 498 28.25 -3.26 -10.12
C THR A 498 28.96 -2.77 -8.87
N LEU A 499 28.74 -1.52 -8.52
CA LEU A 499 29.43 -0.85 -7.43
C LEU A 499 28.47 -0.47 -6.32
N ILE A 500 28.80 -0.84 -5.07
CA ILE A 500 28.01 -0.47 -3.89
C ILE A 500 28.79 0.53 -3.04
N ARG A 501 28.13 1.59 -2.60
CA ARG A 501 28.66 2.63 -1.71
C ARG A 501 27.76 2.75 -0.50
N LYS A 502 28.29 2.44 0.68
CA LYS A 502 27.55 2.44 1.94
C LYS A 502 27.88 3.67 2.77
N ASN A 503 27.01 3.99 3.73
CA ASN A 503 27.21 5.06 4.71
C ASN A 503 27.35 6.46 4.09
N ILE A 504 26.60 6.74 3.03
CA ILE A 504 26.57 8.06 2.39
C ILE A 504 25.58 8.93 3.17
N ARG A 505 26.12 9.89 3.91
CA ARG A 505 25.33 10.80 4.72
C ARG A 505 24.85 11.98 3.88
N ILE A 506 23.54 12.24 3.90
CA ILE A 506 22.89 13.42 3.34
C ILE A 506 22.51 14.34 4.49
N ASP A 507 22.92 15.60 4.42
CA ASP A 507 22.62 16.64 5.41
C ASP A 507 21.70 17.72 4.84
N SER A 508 21.21 18.59 5.73
CA SER A 508 20.31 19.70 5.41
C SER A 508 21.02 20.93 4.83
N GLU A 509 22.35 21.04 4.96
CA GLU A 509 23.05 22.30 4.75
C GLU A 509 23.61 22.45 3.33
N GLY A 510 23.83 21.34 2.60
CA GLY A 510 24.38 21.41 1.26
C GLY A 510 24.17 20.17 0.40
N GLN A 511 24.86 20.17 -0.75
CA GLN A 511 24.99 18.99 -1.58
C GLN A 511 26.03 18.04 -1.00
N THR A 512 25.71 16.75 -1.00
CA THR A 512 26.69 15.69 -0.77
C THR A 512 27.30 15.30 -2.11
N VAL A 513 28.62 15.44 -2.27
CA VAL A 513 29.32 15.07 -3.51
C VAL A 513 29.94 13.68 -3.38
N LEU A 514 29.54 12.75 -4.26
CA LEU A 514 30.05 11.39 -4.35
C LEU A 514 30.44 11.07 -5.79
N ASN A 515 31.73 11.17 -6.08
CA ASN A 515 32.26 10.81 -7.40
C ASN A 515 32.51 9.31 -7.47
N ILE A 516 32.10 8.71 -8.57
CA ILE A 516 32.16 7.29 -8.83
C ILE A 516 33.07 7.01 -10.03
N LYS A 517 34.01 6.10 -9.82
CA LYS A 517 34.77 5.47 -10.89
C LYS A 517 34.29 4.04 -11.05
N MET A 518 33.89 3.66 -12.25
CA MET A 518 33.42 2.31 -12.57
C MET A 518 34.50 1.56 -13.33
N SER A 519 34.86 0.39 -12.81
CA SER A 519 35.81 -0.53 -13.44
C SER A 519 35.08 -1.37 -14.49
N ARG A 520 35.69 -1.57 -15.65
CA ARG A 520 35.16 -2.49 -16.66
C ARG A 520 35.22 -3.92 -16.14
N SER A 521 34.17 -4.69 -16.37
CA SER A 521 34.13 -6.10 -15.99
C SER A 521 35.25 -6.86 -16.70
N ALA A 522 36.05 -7.63 -15.95
CA ALA A 522 37.20 -8.34 -16.50
C ALA A 522 36.78 -9.43 -17.50
N GLY A 523 36.83 -9.10 -18.79
CA GLY A 523 36.88 -10.06 -19.90
C GLY A 523 35.57 -10.78 -20.24
N THR A 524 34.71 -10.11 -20.99
CA THR A 524 34.07 -10.68 -22.19
C THR A 524 33.90 -9.60 -23.25
N GLU A 525 34.90 -9.42 -24.12
CA GLU A 525 34.58 -9.10 -25.52
C GLU A 525 33.91 -10.33 -26.12
N ASN A 526 32.63 -10.55 -25.81
CA ASN A 526 31.67 -11.39 -26.52
C ASN A 526 30.32 -11.37 -25.79
N LEU A 527 29.34 -10.74 -26.42
CA LEU A 527 27.89 -10.98 -26.36
C LEU A 527 27.41 -12.05 -25.34
N THR A 528 27.15 -11.65 -24.09
CA THR A 528 26.33 -12.45 -23.15
C THR A 528 25.62 -11.53 -22.14
N ASP A 529 24.74 -10.64 -22.62
CA ASP A 529 23.67 -10.04 -21.79
C ASP A 529 22.28 -10.61 -22.20
N CYS A 530 22.26 -11.77 -22.86
CA CYS A 530 21.01 -12.47 -23.21
C CYS A 530 20.64 -13.63 -22.28
N GLU A 531 21.48 -14.01 -21.30
CA GLU A 531 21.13 -15.10 -20.38
C GLU A 531 20.17 -14.65 -19.25
N ALA A 532 20.09 -13.35 -18.96
CA ALA A 532 19.17 -12.82 -17.95
C ALA A 532 17.71 -12.65 -18.44
N ILE A 533 17.43 -12.85 -19.75
CA ILE A 533 16.10 -12.65 -20.33
C ILE A 533 15.34 -13.97 -20.58
N LEU A 534 15.98 -15.14 -20.42
CA LEU A 534 15.39 -16.41 -20.88
C LEU A 534 15.06 -17.45 -19.80
N SER A 535 15.25 -17.19 -18.50
CA SER A 535 14.87 -18.16 -17.44
C SER A 535 13.43 -18.00 -16.91
N GLY A 536 12.62 -17.09 -17.46
CA GLY A 536 11.38 -16.66 -16.80
C GLY A 536 10.09 -16.68 -17.61
N MET A 537 10.04 -17.20 -18.85
CA MET A 537 8.82 -17.06 -19.66
C MET A 537 8.46 -18.26 -20.53
N VAL A 538 7.43 -18.98 -20.10
CA VAL A 538 6.66 -19.88 -20.96
C VAL A 538 5.59 -19.05 -21.68
N GLY A 539 5.70 -18.85 -23.00
CA GLY A 539 4.57 -18.51 -23.86
C GLY A 539 4.39 -17.06 -24.37
N GLY A 540 5.43 -16.23 -24.47
CA GLY A 540 5.34 -14.87 -25.03
C GLY A 540 6.17 -14.62 -26.29
N SER A 541 5.69 -13.78 -27.22
CA SER A 541 6.47 -13.32 -28.39
C SER A 541 7.50 -12.25 -27.98
N VAL A 542 8.70 -12.27 -28.57
CA VAL A 542 9.79 -11.31 -28.28
C VAL A 542 9.98 -10.34 -29.46
N PHE A 543 10.16 -9.05 -29.16
CA PHE A 543 10.71 -8.04 -30.08
C PHE A 543 12.12 -7.69 -29.62
N ILE A 544 13.10 -7.73 -30.53
CA ILE A 544 14.48 -7.34 -30.23
C ILE A 544 14.82 -6.10 -31.06
N PRO A 545 15.02 -4.91 -30.45
CA PRO A 545 15.62 -3.79 -31.13
C PRO A 545 17.14 -4.02 -31.23
N LEU A 546 17.63 -4.24 -32.45
CA LEU A 546 19.08 -4.37 -32.69
C LEU A 546 19.62 -3.02 -33.18
N SER A 547 20.29 -2.27 -32.30
CA SER A 547 21.11 -1.12 -32.68
C SER A 547 22.58 -1.45 -32.46
N GLY A 548 23.28 -1.84 -33.52
CA GLY A 548 24.72 -2.14 -33.51
C GLY A 548 25.25 -2.42 -34.91
N ASN A 549 26.49 -2.00 -35.18
CA ASN A 549 27.11 -1.95 -36.51
C ASN A 549 27.26 -3.30 -37.23
N ASP A 550 27.31 -3.22 -38.56
CA ASP A 550 27.39 -4.30 -39.57
C ASP A 550 28.03 -5.62 -39.10
N VAL A 551 27.19 -6.62 -38.81
CA VAL A 551 27.56 -8.04 -38.70
C VAL A 551 26.84 -8.81 -39.82
N ASP A 552 27.60 -9.53 -40.65
CA ASP A 552 27.07 -10.24 -41.83
C ASP A 552 26.13 -11.42 -41.47
N THR A 553 26.26 -11.96 -40.25
CA THR A 553 25.42 -13.06 -39.74
C THR A 553 25.32 -13.00 -38.22
N TRP A 554 24.12 -13.16 -37.68
CA TRP A 554 23.81 -13.40 -36.27
C TRP A 554 23.78 -14.89 -35.98
N THR A 555 24.33 -15.28 -34.83
CA THR A 555 24.29 -16.68 -34.37
C THR A 555 23.44 -16.76 -33.11
N ILE A 556 22.33 -17.51 -33.16
CA ILE A 556 21.44 -17.74 -32.03
C ILE A 556 21.66 -19.16 -31.52
N VAL A 557 21.82 -19.33 -30.20
CA VAL A 557 21.94 -20.63 -29.55
C VAL A 557 20.73 -20.85 -28.64
N TYR A 558 20.01 -21.96 -28.83
CA TYR A 558 18.89 -22.36 -28.00
C TYR A 558 18.95 -23.87 -27.74
N ASN A 559 18.86 -24.29 -26.47
CA ASN A 559 19.04 -25.69 -26.02
C ASN A 559 20.26 -26.40 -26.67
N GLY A 560 21.41 -25.71 -26.71
CA GLY A 560 22.65 -26.28 -27.20
C GLY A 560 22.74 -26.45 -28.73
N ARG A 561 21.80 -25.92 -29.52
CA ARG A 561 21.86 -25.91 -30.99
C ARG A 561 22.05 -24.50 -31.54
N THR A 562 22.85 -24.38 -32.60
CA THR A 562 23.25 -23.11 -33.21
C THR A 562 22.50 -22.86 -34.52
N VAL A 563 21.91 -21.67 -34.69
CA VAL A 563 21.26 -21.19 -35.92
C VAL A 563 21.89 -19.88 -36.37
N ASN A 564 22.28 -19.79 -37.65
CA ASN A 564 22.87 -18.59 -38.24
C ASN A 564 21.84 -17.85 -39.11
N VAL A 565 21.66 -16.55 -38.85
CA VAL A 565 20.72 -15.67 -39.56
C VAL A 565 21.50 -14.55 -40.25
N PRO A 566 21.30 -14.26 -41.54
CA PRO A 566 22.00 -13.15 -42.22
C PRO A 566 21.65 -11.80 -41.61
N GLY A 567 22.63 -10.91 -41.44
CA GLY A 567 22.41 -9.58 -40.88
C GLY A 567 21.60 -8.68 -41.82
N SER A 568 20.51 -8.10 -41.33
CA SER A 568 19.78 -6.99 -41.99
C SER A 568 19.45 -5.88 -40.99
N LYS A 569 19.32 -4.63 -41.46
CA LYS A 569 19.10 -3.43 -40.62
C LYS A 569 17.64 -3.21 -40.17
N THR A 570 16.83 -4.25 -40.04
CA THR A 570 15.38 -4.12 -39.74
C THR A 570 14.89 -5.08 -38.66
N MET A 571 13.89 -4.64 -37.87
CA MET A 571 13.24 -5.44 -36.82
C MET A 571 12.68 -6.75 -37.37
N HIS A 572 13.00 -7.86 -36.71
CA HIS A 572 12.46 -9.18 -37.02
C HIS A 572 11.46 -9.60 -35.93
N ARG A 573 10.25 -10.01 -36.35
CA ARG A 573 9.25 -10.65 -35.48
C ARG A 573 9.39 -12.16 -35.59
N ILE A 574 9.58 -12.86 -34.47
CA ILE A 574 9.56 -14.33 -34.42
C ILE A 574 8.21 -14.75 -33.84
N GLN A 575 7.41 -15.49 -34.61
CA GLN A 575 6.12 -16.03 -34.16
C GLN A 575 6.24 -17.54 -33.96
N GLY A 576 6.27 -17.97 -32.69
CA GLY A 576 5.97 -19.34 -32.23
C GLY A 576 6.91 -20.46 -32.68
N LEU A 577 7.53 -21.14 -31.71
CA LEU A 577 8.04 -22.50 -31.90
C LEU A 577 7.00 -23.48 -31.38
N ASN A 578 6.49 -24.34 -32.26
CA ASN A 578 5.60 -25.43 -31.87
C ASN A 578 6.45 -26.51 -31.19
N GLN A 579 6.07 -26.99 -30.00
CA GLN A 579 6.89 -27.92 -29.21
C GLN A 579 7.00 -29.34 -29.82
N ASP A 580 6.28 -29.65 -30.91
CA ASP A 580 6.19 -31.01 -31.48
C ASP A 580 6.53 -31.13 -32.98
N ALA A 581 7.38 -30.28 -33.56
CA ALA A 581 7.82 -30.50 -34.95
C ALA A 581 9.29 -30.11 -35.20
N ASP A 582 10.03 -31.02 -35.84
CA ASP A 582 11.42 -30.88 -36.29
C ASP A 582 11.64 -29.81 -37.41
N GLN A 583 10.86 -28.71 -37.45
CA GLN A 583 11.06 -27.60 -38.40
C GLN A 583 10.73 -26.23 -37.80
N ALA A 584 11.64 -25.27 -37.94
CA ALA A 584 11.40 -23.85 -37.65
C ALA A 584 11.02 -23.12 -38.94
N THR A 585 9.95 -22.30 -38.92
CA THR A 585 9.58 -21.40 -40.02
C THR A 585 9.84 -19.96 -39.60
N ILE A 586 10.61 -19.21 -40.38
CA ILE A 586 10.85 -17.78 -40.17
C ILE A 586 9.99 -17.02 -41.19
N ILE A 587 9.10 -16.13 -40.75
CA ILE A 587 8.36 -15.21 -41.62
C ILE A 587 8.86 -13.80 -41.35
N ALA A 588 9.56 -13.21 -42.32
CA ALA A 588 9.98 -11.83 -42.27
C ALA A 588 8.91 -10.94 -42.95
N ASN A 589 8.11 -10.24 -42.15
CA ASN A 589 7.23 -9.18 -42.66
C ASN A 589 7.86 -7.83 -42.32
N GLY A 590 8.59 -7.26 -43.27
CA GLY A 590 9.13 -5.91 -43.15
C GLY A 590 8.06 -4.85 -43.44
N ILE A 591 8.10 -3.77 -42.66
CA ILE A 591 7.49 -2.47 -42.98
C ILE A 591 8.65 -1.51 -43.26
N ASP A 592 8.54 -0.69 -44.31
CA ASP A 592 9.58 0.30 -44.60
C ASP A 592 9.56 1.47 -43.60
N ALA A 593 10.55 2.36 -43.70
CA ALA A 593 10.71 3.52 -42.81
C ALA A 593 9.57 4.56 -42.92
N GLN A 594 8.55 4.30 -43.74
CA GLN A 594 7.34 5.11 -43.91
C GLN A 594 6.06 4.35 -43.52
N GLY A 595 6.16 3.12 -42.99
CA GLY A 595 5.04 2.35 -42.47
C GLY A 595 4.27 1.52 -43.51
N ASN A 596 4.79 1.33 -44.73
CA ASN A 596 4.11 0.50 -45.75
C ASN A 596 4.62 -0.95 -45.72
N PRO A 597 3.74 -1.98 -45.81
CA PRO A 597 4.17 -3.37 -45.95
C PRO A 597 4.86 -3.61 -47.29
N TYR A 598 6.00 -4.32 -47.30
CA TYR A 598 6.63 -4.75 -48.54
C TYR A 598 5.70 -5.69 -49.33
N SER A 599 5.65 -5.54 -50.66
CA SER A 599 4.71 -6.24 -51.54
C SER A 599 5.10 -7.69 -51.90
N ASP A 600 6.20 -8.23 -51.36
CA ASP A 600 6.61 -9.62 -51.61
C ASP A 600 7.51 -10.14 -50.46
N PRO A 601 7.03 -11.01 -49.55
CA PRO A 601 7.87 -11.60 -48.52
C PRO A 601 8.69 -12.76 -49.11
N GLU A 602 10.02 -12.62 -49.17
CA GLU A 602 10.91 -13.74 -49.49
C GLU A 602 10.92 -14.77 -48.34
N THR A 603 10.21 -15.88 -48.51
CA THR A 603 10.36 -17.07 -47.67
C THR A 603 11.61 -17.84 -48.07
N CYS A 604 12.62 -17.88 -47.20
CA CYS A 604 13.81 -18.70 -47.41
C CYS A 604 13.65 -20.06 -46.71
N THR A 605 13.39 -21.12 -47.47
CA THR A 605 13.24 -22.50 -46.98
C THR A 605 14.44 -23.34 -47.43
N ILE A 606 15.18 -23.97 -46.50
CA ILE A 606 16.24 -24.94 -46.82
C ILE A 606 15.65 -26.36 -46.71
N ALA A 607 15.74 -27.15 -47.77
CA ALA A 607 15.13 -28.49 -47.88
C ALA A 607 16.17 -29.62 -48.02
N VAL A 608 15.84 -30.81 -47.51
CA VAL A 608 16.33 -32.11 -48.02
C VAL A 608 15.12 -32.88 -48.58
N THR A 609 15.17 -33.21 -49.87
CA THR A 609 14.14 -33.85 -50.72
C THR A 609 14.21 -35.39 -50.65
N GLU A 610 13.15 -36.21 -50.82
CA GLU A 610 12.30 -36.56 -51.99
C GLU A 610 11.22 -37.57 -51.50
N ALA A 611 10.02 -37.85 -52.05
CA ALA A 611 9.32 -37.47 -53.29
C ALA A 611 7.83 -37.96 -53.28
N LYS A 612 6.99 -37.22 -54.04
CA LYS A 612 5.84 -37.62 -54.90
C LYS A 612 4.41 -37.89 -54.33
N CYS A 613 3.56 -36.84 -54.29
CA CYS A 613 2.44 -36.46 -55.21
C CYS A 613 1.51 -37.57 -55.81
N PRO A 614 0.22 -37.33 -56.23
CA PRO A 614 -0.37 -36.01 -56.58
C PRO A 614 -1.94 -35.78 -56.55
N VAL A 615 -2.32 -34.52 -56.85
CA VAL A 615 -3.53 -33.91 -57.50
C VAL A 615 -4.96 -34.00 -56.91
N ASN A 616 -5.63 -32.84 -56.68
CA ASN A 616 -6.45 -32.10 -57.68
C ASN A 616 -7.18 -30.84 -57.13
N GLN A 617 -6.87 -29.67 -57.72
CA GLN A 617 -7.74 -28.63 -58.35
C GLN A 617 -9.04 -28.11 -57.65
N VAL A 618 -9.49 -26.84 -57.72
CA VAL A 618 -9.14 -25.57 -58.42
C VAL A 618 -10.04 -24.42 -57.85
N ASN A 619 -9.51 -23.18 -57.91
CA ASN A 619 -10.05 -21.80 -57.67
C ASN A 619 -11.26 -21.43 -58.61
N PRO A 620 -12.01 -20.29 -58.55
CA PRO A 620 -11.55 -18.89 -58.35
C PRO A 620 -12.49 -17.82 -57.70
N GLU A 621 -11.85 -16.74 -57.22
CA GLU A 621 -12.22 -15.29 -57.28
C GLU A 621 -13.56 -14.73 -56.75
N SER A 622 -13.50 -13.78 -55.78
CA SER A 622 -13.87 -12.35 -55.91
C SER A 622 -14.08 -11.65 -54.54
N LEU A 623 -13.46 -10.47 -54.35
CA LEU A 623 -13.73 -9.49 -53.28
C LEU A 623 -15.08 -8.76 -53.58
N PRO A 624 -15.89 -8.26 -52.61
CA PRO A 624 -15.46 -7.24 -51.64
C PRO A 624 -16.15 -7.17 -50.24
N GLN A 625 -15.48 -6.47 -49.31
CA GLN A 625 -15.99 -5.61 -48.22
C GLN A 625 -16.73 -6.22 -46.99
N VAL A 626 -16.44 -5.55 -45.85
CA VAL A 626 -17.09 -5.57 -44.51
C VAL A 626 -16.56 -6.60 -43.50
N ARG A 627 -15.70 -6.15 -42.57
CA ARG A 627 -15.49 -6.81 -41.27
C ARG A 627 -16.33 -6.09 -40.20
N ILE A 628 -17.40 -6.76 -39.78
CA ILE A 628 -17.95 -6.66 -38.43
C ILE A 628 -17.12 -7.57 -37.54
N GLY A 629 -16.92 -7.15 -36.30
CA GLY A 629 -16.11 -7.81 -35.28
C GLY A 629 -16.49 -9.25 -34.98
N GLY A 630 -15.52 -9.98 -34.43
CA GLY A 630 -15.71 -11.33 -33.94
C GLY A 630 -14.48 -11.78 -33.16
N LYS A 631 -14.60 -11.74 -31.83
CA LYS A 631 -13.71 -12.38 -30.85
C LYS A 631 -13.60 -13.89 -31.14
N VAL A 632 -12.40 -14.43 -30.97
CA VAL A 632 -12.14 -15.87 -30.80
C VAL A 632 -11.94 -16.13 -29.31
N THR A 633 -12.72 -17.06 -28.76
CA THR A 633 -12.62 -17.55 -27.37
C THR A 633 -11.66 -18.74 -27.32
N ILE A 634 -10.75 -18.75 -26.34
CA ILE A 634 -9.95 -19.92 -25.95
C ILE A 634 -10.71 -20.65 -24.82
N PRO A 635 -10.88 -21.98 -24.87
CA PRO A 635 -11.56 -22.75 -23.82
C PRO A 635 -10.60 -23.12 -22.69
N LEU A 636 -11.01 -22.88 -21.44
CA LEU A 636 -10.47 -23.59 -20.29
C LEU A 636 -11.47 -24.65 -19.84
N LYS A 637 -10.96 -25.86 -19.64
CA LYS A 637 -11.71 -27.09 -19.38
C LYS A 637 -11.35 -27.56 -17.98
N GLY A 638 -12.37 -27.72 -17.13
CA GLY A 638 -12.29 -28.52 -15.91
C GLY A 638 -12.66 -27.79 -14.62
N TYR A 639 -13.94 -27.43 -14.44
CA TYR A 639 -14.84 -27.95 -13.41
C TYR A 639 -16.25 -27.43 -13.68
N ASN A 640 -17.24 -28.24 -13.30
CA ASN A 640 -18.60 -28.20 -13.83
C ASN A 640 -19.41 -26.95 -13.46
N ALA A 641 -20.00 -26.41 -14.52
CA ALA A 641 -21.16 -25.54 -14.62
C ALA A 641 -22.21 -25.68 -13.50
N ASP A 642 -22.53 -24.56 -12.85
CA ASP A 642 -23.83 -23.90 -13.04
C ASP A 642 -23.81 -22.43 -12.56
N THR A 643 -23.74 -21.53 -13.54
CA THR A 643 -24.26 -20.14 -13.59
C THR A 643 -23.71 -19.06 -12.66
N TRP A 644 -22.71 -18.32 -13.16
CA TRP A 644 -22.66 -16.85 -13.08
C TRP A 644 -22.35 -16.30 -14.48
N GLU A 645 -23.15 -15.37 -14.97
CA GLU A 645 -22.78 -14.49 -16.08
C GLU A 645 -22.94 -13.05 -15.60
N ILE A 646 -21.80 -12.36 -15.54
CA ILE A 646 -21.68 -10.92 -15.45
C ILE A 646 -21.59 -10.43 -16.90
N THR A 647 -22.42 -9.48 -17.31
CA THR A 647 -21.96 -8.42 -18.22
C THR A 647 -22.81 -7.15 -18.17
N TYR A 648 -22.12 -6.04 -17.94
CA TYR A 648 -22.10 -4.77 -18.68
C TYR A 648 -23.37 -4.29 -19.44
N ASN A 649 -23.67 -3.00 -19.21
CA ASN A 649 -24.76 -2.14 -19.72
C ASN A 649 -26.13 -2.26 -19.04
N ASN A 650 -26.40 -1.29 -18.16
CA ASN A 650 -27.65 -1.00 -17.44
C ASN A 650 -28.92 -0.93 -18.32
N LYS A 651 -29.41 -2.07 -18.81
CA LYS A 651 -30.81 -2.27 -19.21
C LYS A 651 -31.30 -3.64 -18.74
N MET A 652 -32.26 -3.62 -17.83
CA MET A 652 -32.97 -4.82 -17.39
C MET A 652 -33.91 -5.29 -18.51
N SER A 653 -33.75 -6.52 -18.98
CA SER A 653 -34.70 -7.19 -19.87
C SER A 653 -35.01 -8.60 -19.34
N VAL A 654 -36.31 -8.89 -19.18
CA VAL A 654 -36.82 -10.17 -18.68
C VAL A 654 -37.09 -11.09 -19.89
N LEU A 655 -36.54 -12.31 -19.87
CA LEU A 655 -36.93 -13.37 -20.83
C LEU A 655 -38.22 -14.08 -20.37
N PRO A 656 -39.12 -14.47 -21.29
CA PRO A 656 -40.44 -15.00 -20.94
C PRO A 656 -40.39 -16.49 -20.55
N GLY A 657 -41.17 -16.86 -19.53
CA GLY A 657 -41.70 -18.23 -19.44
C GLY A 657 -41.15 -19.17 -18.37
N LYS A 658 -40.55 -18.70 -17.27
CA LYS A 658 -40.32 -19.55 -16.08
C LYS A 658 -40.63 -18.80 -14.78
N GLU A 659 -41.61 -19.28 -14.02
CA GLU A 659 -41.92 -18.82 -12.66
C GLU A 659 -40.81 -19.27 -11.68
N LYS A 660 -40.34 -18.36 -10.83
CA LYS A 660 -39.69 -18.68 -9.55
C LYS A 660 -40.15 -17.71 -8.47
N SER A 661 -40.58 -18.27 -7.35
CA SER A 661 -40.96 -17.59 -6.10
C SER A 661 -39.76 -17.50 -5.16
N PHE A 662 -39.66 -16.41 -4.38
CA PHE A 662 -38.71 -16.27 -3.28
C PHE A 662 -39.48 -16.13 -1.96
N GLU A 663 -39.12 -16.93 -0.95
CA GLU A 663 -39.51 -16.71 0.44
C GLU A 663 -38.34 -16.04 1.18
N LEU A 664 -38.63 -14.95 1.91
CA LEU A 664 -37.75 -14.43 2.95
C LEU A 664 -38.37 -14.80 4.30
N SER A 665 -37.66 -15.62 5.08
CA SER A 665 -37.99 -15.89 6.48
C SER A 665 -36.98 -15.16 7.37
N GLY A 666 -37.49 -14.44 8.38
CA GLY A 666 -36.64 -13.71 9.33
C GLY A 666 -37.13 -12.35 9.82
N LEU A 667 -38.44 -12.05 9.82
CA LEU A 667 -38.98 -10.94 10.62
C LEU A 667 -40.31 -11.36 11.27
N ALA A 668 -40.39 -11.14 12.58
CA ALA A 668 -41.59 -11.34 13.37
C ALA A 668 -42.66 -10.29 12.98
N GLY A 669 -43.84 -10.76 12.55
CA GLY A 669 -45.04 -9.93 12.43
C GLY A 669 -45.77 -9.98 11.08
N GLY A 670 -46.43 -11.11 10.80
CA GLY A 670 -47.69 -11.24 10.03
C GLY A 670 -47.95 -10.41 8.75
N ALA A 671 -47.68 -11.04 7.59
CA ALA A 671 -48.38 -11.02 6.28
C ALA A 671 -48.87 -9.68 5.67
N SER A 672 -48.72 -9.39 4.36
CA SER A 672 -49.14 -10.22 3.22
C SER A 672 -48.58 -9.69 1.87
N GLU A 673 -48.06 -10.60 1.05
CA GLU A 673 -48.00 -10.66 -0.43
C GLU A 673 -48.03 -9.35 -1.29
N VAL A 674 -46.98 -9.10 -2.07
CA VAL A 674 -46.98 -8.15 -3.22
C VAL A 674 -46.87 -8.96 -4.51
N LYS A 675 -47.85 -8.82 -5.43
CA LYS A 675 -47.84 -9.43 -6.77
C LYS A 675 -47.40 -8.40 -7.82
N VAL A 676 -46.46 -8.78 -8.69
CA VAL A 676 -46.03 -8.00 -9.85
C VAL A 676 -46.27 -8.83 -11.11
N SER A 677 -46.88 -8.23 -12.14
CA SER A 677 -47.04 -8.83 -13.47
C SER A 677 -46.75 -7.79 -14.55
N ALA A 678 -45.99 -8.14 -15.59
CA ALA A 678 -45.68 -7.29 -16.75
C ALA A 678 -46.19 -7.93 -18.06
N LYS A 679 -46.70 -7.11 -18.99
CA LYS A 679 -47.13 -7.50 -20.35
C LYS A 679 -46.06 -7.09 -21.38
N GLY A 680 -45.84 -7.92 -22.41
CA GLY A 680 -44.93 -7.67 -23.54
C GLY A 680 -45.63 -7.09 -24.78
N PHE A 681 -44.84 -6.45 -25.65
CA PHE A 681 -45.18 -5.99 -27.01
C PHE A 681 -44.98 -7.13 -28.04
N ASP A 682 -45.60 -7.04 -29.22
CA ASP A 682 -45.37 -7.97 -30.34
C ASP A 682 -44.41 -7.41 -31.41
N ALA A 683 -44.11 -8.23 -32.42
CA ALA A 683 -42.98 -8.11 -33.32
C ALA A 683 -43.13 -7.04 -34.42
N GLU A 684 -44.19 -6.22 -34.38
CA GLU A 684 -44.50 -5.24 -35.43
C GLU A 684 -44.69 -3.79 -34.94
N GLY A 685 -44.50 -3.52 -33.64
CA GLY A 685 -44.28 -2.15 -33.17
C GLY A 685 -45.48 -1.18 -33.19
N GLU A 686 -46.67 -1.60 -32.75
CA GLU A 686 -47.75 -0.66 -32.36
C GLU A 686 -48.27 -0.87 -30.94
N VAL A 687 -48.57 0.25 -30.28
CA VAL A 687 -48.99 0.40 -28.87
C VAL A 687 -50.51 0.50 -28.77
N CYS A 688 -51.13 -0.17 -27.79
CA CYS A 688 -52.49 0.15 -27.32
C CYS A 688 -52.45 0.58 -25.85
N SER A 689 -53.05 1.73 -25.57
CA SER A 689 -53.08 2.46 -24.30
C SER A 689 -54.01 1.85 -23.23
N ASP A 690 -53.69 2.05 -21.95
CA ASP A 690 -54.41 2.93 -21.00
C ASP A 690 -53.79 2.81 -19.57
N GLU A 691 -53.83 3.92 -18.83
CA GLU A 691 -53.17 4.25 -17.55
C GLU A 691 -53.27 3.21 -16.41
N MET A 692 -52.28 3.21 -15.47
CA MET A 692 -52.58 3.44 -14.04
C MET A 692 -51.35 3.59 -13.11
N SER A 693 -51.52 4.47 -12.14
CA SER A 693 -50.65 4.90 -11.02
C SER A 693 -50.67 3.97 -9.79
N PHE A 694 -49.67 4.09 -8.91
CA PHE A 694 -49.77 3.62 -7.51
C PHE A 694 -49.41 4.73 -6.50
N SER A 695 -50.21 4.83 -5.43
CA SER A 695 -50.05 5.72 -4.27
C SER A 695 -50.15 4.89 -3.00
N LEU A 696 -49.37 5.21 -1.96
CA LEU A 696 -49.56 4.72 -0.59
C LEU A 696 -49.77 5.93 0.32
N ASN A 697 -50.96 6.05 0.89
CA ASN A 697 -51.31 7.04 1.91
C ASN A 697 -51.49 6.34 3.27
N PHE A 698 -50.99 6.96 4.33
CA PHE A 698 -51.41 6.69 5.71
C PHE A 698 -51.96 7.98 6.32
N GLU A 699 -53.19 7.94 6.85
CA GLU A 699 -53.79 9.01 7.67
C GLU A 699 -54.15 8.48 9.07
N SER A 700 -53.63 9.11 10.13
CA SER A 700 -54.36 9.67 11.31
C SER A 700 -53.42 9.87 12.53
N PRO A 701 -53.69 10.85 13.42
CA PRO A 701 -52.67 11.48 14.26
C PRO A 701 -52.57 10.88 15.68
N THR A 702 -51.35 10.57 16.11
CA THR A 702 -51.00 10.37 17.52
C THR A 702 -49.75 11.19 17.83
N TYR A 703 -49.73 11.83 19.00
CA TYR A 703 -48.59 12.61 19.48
C TYR A 703 -47.34 11.74 19.51
N THR A 704 -46.40 12.01 18.61
CA THR A 704 -45.12 11.31 18.52
C THR A 704 -44.21 11.79 19.64
N ASN A 705 -43.60 10.83 20.36
CA ASN A 705 -42.48 11.11 21.26
C ASN A 705 -41.37 11.83 20.48
N PRO A 706 -40.63 12.77 21.10
CA PRO A 706 -39.45 13.35 20.45
C PRO A 706 -38.46 12.23 20.13
N THR A 707 -38.19 12.04 18.84
CA THR A 707 -37.20 11.08 18.34
C THR A 707 -35.82 11.72 18.42
N MET A 708 -34.96 11.20 19.30
CA MET A 708 -33.51 11.26 19.05
C MET A 708 -33.20 10.26 17.94
N SER A 709 -32.39 10.66 16.98
CA SER A 709 -31.66 9.72 16.14
C SER A 709 -30.24 9.60 16.71
N PRO A 710 -29.89 8.51 17.42
CA PRO A 710 -28.50 8.25 17.78
C PRO A 710 -27.97 7.13 16.88
N SER A 711 -27.00 7.45 16.04
CA SER A 711 -25.99 6.47 15.64
C SER A 711 -24.64 7.03 16.09
N SER A 712 -24.14 6.52 17.20
CA SER A 712 -22.89 6.87 17.91
C SER A 712 -22.88 8.20 18.70
N SER A 713 -22.15 8.20 19.82
CA SER A 713 -21.97 9.35 20.72
C SER A 713 -21.35 10.54 19.97
N PRO A 714 -21.88 11.78 20.10
CA PRO A 714 -21.39 12.94 19.35
C PRO A 714 -19.95 13.34 19.74
N ASN A 715 -19.15 13.79 18.76
CA ASN A 715 -17.82 14.36 18.94
C ASN A 715 -17.90 15.87 19.29
N PRO A 716 -16.87 16.49 19.91
CA PRO A 716 -16.80 17.94 20.08
C PRO A 716 -16.77 18.65 18.74
N GLY A 717 -17.59 19.69 18.58
CA GLY A 717 -17.82 20.37 17.30
C GLY A 717 -19.07 19.89 16.56
N ASP A 718 -19.62 18.72 16.92
CA ASP A 718 -20.88 18.26 16.35
C ASP A 718 -22.04 19.13 16.84
N ILE A 719 -22.86 19.58 15.89
CA ILE A 719 -24.11 20.28 16.19
C ILE A 719 -25.13 19.24 16.66
N VAL A 720 -25.34 19.14 17.97
CA VAL A 720 -26.43 18.30 18.51
C VAL A 720 -27.75 19.00 18.25
N THR A 721 -28.52 18.47 17.30
CA THR A 721 -29.81 19.02 16.90
C THR A 721 -30.93 18.30 17.63
N LEU A 722 -31.58 18.97 18.58
CA LEU A 722 -32.78 18.49 19.25
C LEU A 722 -34.00 18.98 18.46
N GLN A 723 -34.69 18.05 17.79
CA GLN A 723 -35.99 18.33 17.18
C GLN A 723 -37.12 17.93 18.13
N ILE A 724 -37.91 18.92 18.52
CA ILE A 724 -39.10 18.73 19.35
C ILE A 724 -40.30 19.06 18.47
N GLN A 725 -41.03 18.02 18.06
CA GLN A 725 -42.33 18.17 17.41
C GLN A 725 -43.43 18.01 18.46
N THR A 726 -44.25 19.05 18.63
CA THR A 726 -45.43 18.97 19.48
C THR A 726 -46.58 19.68 18.79
N ALA A 727 -47.73 19.03 18.71
CA ALA A 727 -48.96 19.72 18.36
C ALA A 727 -49.41 20.54 19.59
N ASN A 728 -49.31 21.87 19.53
CA ASN A 728 -49.87 22.81 20.53
C ASN A 728 -49.06 23.04 21.84
N ALA A 729 -47.72 23.05 21.80
CA ALA A 729 -46.94 23.59 22.93
C ALA A 729 -47.01 25.12 22.96
N VAL A 730 -47.07 25.71 24.15
CA VAL A 730 -47.22 27.17 24.33
C VAL A 730 -45.90 27.84 24.72
N SER A 731 -45.00 27.11 25.38
CA SER A 731 -43.65 27.60 25.71
C SER A 731 -42.65 26.47 25.94
N VAL A 732 -41.42 26.65 25.47
CA VAL A 732 -40.27 25.76 25.71
C VAL A 732 -39.18 26.56 26.43
N SER A 733 -38.69 26.07 27.56
CA SER A 733 -37.56 26.67 28.28
C SER A 733 -36.42 25.67 28.39
N ILE A 734 -35.20 26.13 28.08
CA ILE A 734 -33.97 25.35 28.13
C ILE A 734 -33.04 26.01 29.14
N SER A 735 -32.48 25.21 30.05
CA SER A 735 -31.47 25.68 31.01
C SER A 735 -30.25 24.77 31.00
N ASP A 736 -29.07 25.37 30.93
CA ASP A 736 -27.77 24.74 31.16
C ASP A 736 -27.20 25.18 32.52
N GLY A 737 -26.25 24.40 33.04
CA GLY A 737 -25.58 24.68 34.32
C GLY A 737 -24.28 25.48 34.19
N LEU A 738 -23.98 26.08 33.03
CA LEU A 738 -22.71 26.73 32.71
C LEU A 738 -22.93 28.04 31.92
N SER A 739 -22.00 29.00 32.04
CA SER A 739 -22.13 30.33 31.42
C SER A 739 -21.96 30.28 29.91
N ILE A 740 -22.95 30.82 29.20
CA ILE A 740 -23.07 30.86 27.73
C ILE A 740 -22.13 31.90 27.13
N SER A 741 -21.28 31.47 26.18
CA SER A 741 -20.81 32.31 25.08
C SER A 741 -21.15 31.59 23.78
N ASP A 742 -22.01 32.21 22.97
CA ASP A 742 -22.42 31.79 21.63
C ASP A 742 -23.42 30.62 21.53
N ALA A 743 -24.69 30.94 21.78
CA ALA A 743 -25.83 30.16 21.31
C ALA A 743 -26.66 30.98 20.32
N ALA A 744 -26.87 30.48 19.10
CA ALA A 744 -27.78 31.07 18.11
C ALA A 744 -29.03 30.19 17.97
N MET A 745 -30.16 30.65 18.50
CA MET A 745 -31.47 30.10 18.12
C MET A 745 -31.87 30.70 16.77
N ASN A 746 -32.03 29.88 15.74
CA ASN A 746 -32.46 30.35 14.42
C ASN A 746 -33.95 30.03 14.19
N PRO A 747 -34.88 30.98 14.38
CA PRO A 747 -36.25 30.80 13.93
C PRO A 747 -36.28 30.92 12.40
N ALA A 748 -36.83 29.90 11.74
CA ALA A 748 -36.80 29.78 10.28
C ALA A 748 -37.48 30.92 9.51
N ASN A 749 -38.12 31.92 10.14
CA ASN A 749 -38.68 33.10 9.47
C ASN A 749 -38.83 34.34 10.39
N SER A 750 -38.06 35.40 10.11
CA SER A 750 -38.18 36.82 10.58
C SER A 750 -37.78 37.19 12.04
N PRO A 751 -37.31 38.45 12.30
CA PRO A 751 -36.69 38.83 13.57
C PRO A 751 -37.72 39.33 14.59
N LEU A 752 -37.71 38.75 15.78
CA LEU A 752 -38.26 39.35 17.00
C LEU A 752 -37.20 39.17 18.09
N GLU A 753 -36.92 40.19 18.89
CA GLU A 753 -35.97 40.07 20.02
C GLU A 753 -36.66 39.43 21.25
N PRO A 754 -35.91 38.69 22.10
CA PRO A 754 -36.43 38.09 23.33
C PRO A 754 -36.80 39.15 24.38
N ASP A 755 -37.70 38.77 25.32
CA ASP A 755 -37.88 39.56 26.54
C ASP A 755 -36.67 39.41 27.50
N PHE A 756 -36.58 40.29 28.51
CA PHE A 756 -35.47 40.35 29.47
C PHE A 756 -35.23 39.07 30.30
N ASN A 757 -36.08 38.05 30.17
CA ASN A 757 -35.93 36.74 30.82
C ASN A 757 -35.65 35.61 29.83
N ASN A 758 -35.30 35.93 28.58
CA ASN A 758 -35.02 34.96 27.51
C ASN A 758 -36.24 34.07 27.15
N ASN A 759 -37.46 34.55 27.39
CA ASN A 759 -38.68 33.84 27.00
C ASN A 759 -39.12 34.24 25.60
N TRP A 760 -39.46 33.23 24.81
CA TRP A 760 -39.88 33.38 23.41
C TRP A 760 -41.28 32.79 23.21
N THR A 761 -42.17 33.51 22.53
CA THR A 761 -43.52 33.02 22.20
C THR A 761 -43.67 32.94 20.68
N PHE A 762 -43.91 31.74 20.14
CA PHE A 762 -44.01 31.49 18.69
C PHE A 762 -45.22 30.59 18.35
N TYR A 763 -45.70 30.67 17.11
CA TYR A 763 -46.97 30.06 16.64
C TYR A 763 -46.83 28.84 15.71
N ASP A 764 -45.59 28.44 15.37
CA ASP A 764 -45.35 27.32 14.43
C ASP A 764 -44.79 26.07 15.14
N ASN A 765 -45.31 24.90 14.76
CA ASN A 765 -45.30 23.65 15.56
C ASN A 765 -44.02 22.78 15.49
N THR A 766 -42.86 23.34 15.15
CA THR A 766 -41.59 22.58 15.11
C THR A 766 -40.45 23.40 15.70
N TRP A 767 -39.80 22.87 16.74
CA TRP A 767 -38.68 23.51 17.41
C TRP A 767 -37.40 22.78 17.06
N THR A 768 -36.38 23.50 16.59
CA THR A 768 -35.03 22.97 16.36
C THR A 768 -34.07 23.78 17.22
N TYR A 769 -33.43 23.12 18.18
CA TYR A 769 -32.38 23.73 19.00
C TYR A 769 -31.05 23.11 18.61
N SER A 770 -30.11 23.97 18.24
CA SER A 770 -28.74 23.62 17.86
C SER A 770 -27.80 24.35 18.79
N TYR A 771 -26.94 23.63 19.48
CA TYR A 771 -25.89 24.20 20.32
C TYR A 771 -24.60 23.41 20.13
N THR A 772 -23.48 24.10 20.30
CA THR A 772 -22.15 23.50 20.27
C THR A 772 -21.67 23.40 21.71
N ALA A 773 -21.55 22.18 22.23
CA ALA A 773 -21.12 21.95 23.61
C ALA A 773 -19.59 21.97 23.71
N PHE A 774 -19.03 22.80 24.59
CA PHE A 774 -17.59 22.85 24.85
C PHE A 774 -17.20 22.36 26.28
N LEU A 775 -18.17 22.10 27.18
CA LEU A 775 -17.92 21.70 28.58
C LEU A 775 -18.96 20.68 29.10
N PRO A 776 -18.61 19.82 30.10
CA PRO A 776 -19.53 18.83 30.63
C PRO A 776 -20.71 19.47 31.40
N GLY A 777 -21.94 19.04 31.09
CA GLY A 777 -23.14 19.61 31.69
C GLY A 777 -24.40 18.76 31.49
N LYS A 778 -25.45 19.15 32.22
CA LYS A 778 -26.78 18.54 32.12
C LYS A 778 -27.71 19.50 31.38
N LEU A 779 -28.14 19.11 30.18
CA LEU A 779 -29.13 19.87 29.42
C LEU A 779 -30.52 19.46 29.88
N THR A 780 -31.36 20.43 30.27
CA THR A 780 -32.75 20.17 30.64
C THR A 780 -33.69 21.02 29.81
N ALA A 781 -34.67 20.38 29.18
CA ALA A 781 -35.74 21.04 28.43
C ALA A 781 -37.08 20.76 29.12
N THR A 782 -37.84 21.82 29.42
CA THR A 782 -39.20 21.72 29.95
C THR A 782 -40.19 22.27 28.93
N ILE A 783 -41.17 21.44 28.59
CA ILE A 783 -42.24 21.74 27.62
C ILE A 783 -43.54 21.92 28.38
N THR A 784 -44.23 23.05 28.17
CA THR A 784 -45.56 23.29 28.75
C THR A 784 -46.63 23.26 27.66
N GLY A 785 -47.60 22.36 27.80
CA GLY A 785 -48.74 22.25 26.89
C GLY A 785 -49.79 23.36 27.13
N ALA A 786 -50.70 23.56 26.16
CA ALA A 786 -51.77 24.55 26.23
C ALA A 786 -52.75 24.36 27.41
N ASP A 787 -52.76 23.19 28.06
CA ASP A 787 -53.53 22.89 29.27
C ASP A 787 -52.81 23.26 30.58
N GLY A 788 -51.61 23.83 30.49
CA GLY A 788 -50.79 24.26 31.63
C GLY A 788 -49.95 23.15 32.26
N LYS A 789 -49.91 21.93 31.69
CA LYS A 789 -49.08 20.83 32.21
C LYS A 789 -47.68 20.86 31.61
N THR A 790 -46.68 20.64 32.47
CA THR A 790 -45.26 20.63 32.12
C THR A 790 -44.69 19.21 32.05
N VAL A 791 -43.90 18.90 31.02
CA VAL A 791 -43.08 17.69 30.92
C VAL A 791 -41.61 18.11 30.80
N THR A 792 -40.74 17.50 31.63
CA THR A 792 -39.31 17.83 31.67
C THR A 792 -38.48 16.65 31.19
N TYR A 793 -37.54 16.93 30.29
CA TYR A 793 -36.57 15.99 29.76
C TYR A 793 -35.16 16.45 30.14
N SER A 794 -34.31 15.53 30.59
CA SER A 794 -32.94 15.82 30.97
C SER A 794 -31.99 14.84 30.31
N TRP A 795 -30.86 15.34 29.83
CA TRP A 795 -29.80 14.55 29.20
C TRP A 795 -28.44 14.93 29.76
N ASN A 796 -27.59 13.94 29.95
CA ASN A 796 -26.18 14.12 30.29
C ASN A 796 -25.37 14.07 28.99
N MET A 797 -24.39 14.96 28.84
CA MET A 797 -23.49 14.96 27.70
C MET A 797 -22.10 14.45 28.06
N ASP A 798 -21.49 13.66 27.18
CA ASP A 798 -20.13 13.10 27.29
C ASP A 798 -19.25 13.50 26.08
N VAL A 799 -17.92 13.54 26.27
CA VAL A 799 -16.93 14.23 25.41
C VAL A 799 -16.11 13.29 24.49
N ARG A 800 -15.59 13.78 23.34
CA ARG A 800 -14.31 13.30 22.72
C ARG A 800 -13.34 14.41 22.20
N THR A 801 -12.63 15.08 23.11
CA THR A 801 -11.15 15.24 23.13
C THR A 801 -10.37 15.54 21.82
N HIS A 802 -9.68 16.69 21.74
CA HIS A 802 -8.57 17.00 20.82
C HIS A 802 -7.63 15.77 20.65
N ILE A 803 -7.03 15.48 19.49
CA ILE A 803 -6.08 14.36 19.37
C ILE A 803 -4.66 14.92 19.43
N ARG A 804 -3.85 14.47 20.41
CA ARG A 804 -2.44 14.82 20.53
C ARG A 804 -1.56 13.62 20.18
N THR A 805 -0.34 13.92 19.75
CA THR A 805 0.70 12.92 19.56
C THR A 805 1.57 12.84 20.81
N VAL A 806 1.63 11.65 21.43
CA VAL A 806 2.55 11.33 22.52
C VAL A 806 3.65 10.42 21.97
N SER A 807 4.91 10.78 22.18
CA SER A 807 6.04 9.95 21.76
C SER A 807 6.88 9.48 22.95
N GLY A 808 7.67 8.43 22.80
CA GLY A 808 8.50 7.97 23.91
C GLY A 808 9.28 6.73 23.57
N LYS A 809 9.97 6.17 24.56
CA LYS A 809 10.69 4.90 24.45
C LYS A 809 10.23 3.90 25.50
N VAL A 810 10.24 2.63 25.14
CA VAL A 810 10.13 1.51 26.06
C VAL A 810 11.51 0.86 26.19
N SER A 811 12.00 0.75 27.42
CA SER A 811 13.30 0.15 27.73
C SER A 811 13.23 -0.79 28.93
N ASP A 812 14.24 -1.63 29.06
CA ASP A 812 14.57 -2.31 30.30
C ASP A 812 14.94 -1.26 31.37
N ALA A 813 14.38 -1.40 32.58
CA ALA A 813 14.58 -0.47 33.69
C ALA A 813 15.98 -0.49 34.32
N ASP A 814 16.67 -1.64 34.31
CA ASP A 814 17.99 -1.76 34.95
C ASP A 814 19.13 -1.67 33.93
N THR A 815 18.94 -2.17 32.70
CA THR A 815 19.98 -2.11 31.65
C THR A 815 19.84 -0.93 30.68
N GLY A 816 18.62 -0.38 30.52
CA GLY A 816 18.33 0.67 29.54
C GLY A 816 18.23 0.18 28.09
N LEU A 817 18.28 -1.14 27.87
CA LEU A 817 18.11 -1.72 26.54
C LEU A 817 16.73 -1.39 25.96
N PRO A 818 16.62 -1.00 24.68
CA PRO A 818 15.33 -0.78 24.05
C PRO A 818 14.55 -2.09 23.93
N LEU A 819 13.24 -2.03 24.18
CA LEU A 819 12.36 -3.20 24.11
C LEU A 819 11.34 -3.05 22.97
N TYR A 820 11.17 -4.15 22.22
CA TYR A 820 10.02 -4.34 21.36
C TYR A 820 8.78 -4.66 22.22
N ALA A 821 7.77 -3.79 22.18
CA ALA A 821 6.65 -3.80 23.12
C ALA A 821 5.35 -3.33 22.47
N GLU A 822 4.24 -3.98 22.81
CA GLU A 822 2.89 -3.52 22.55
C GLU A 822 2.52 -2.41 23.56
N ILE A 823 1.93 -1.34 23.06
CA ILE A 823 1.38 -0.25 23.86
C ILE A 823 -0.11 -0.15 23.57
N ALA A 824 -0.93 -0.50 24.56
CA ALA A 824 -2.37 -0.38 24.51
C ALA A 824 -2.83 0.89 25.24
N TYR A 825 -3.68 1.69 24.59
CA TYR A 825 -4.30 2.88 25.19
C TYR A 825 -5.72 3.04 24.64
N GLY A 826 -6.72 2.91 25.53
CA GLY A 826 -8.13 2.82 25.08
C GLY A 826 -8.35 1.61 24.14
N PRO A 827 -9.02 1.77 22.99
CA PRO A 827 -9.18 0.69 22.01
C PRO A 827 -7.99 0.52 21.05
N ALA A 828 -6.98 1.39 21.13
CA ALA A 828 -5.85 1.38 20.20
C ALA A 828 -4.69 0.54 20.75
N LYS A 829 -3.99 -0.12 19.83
CA LYS A 829 -2.72 -0.81 20.05
C LYS A 829 -1.69 -0.29 19.04
N ILE A 830 -0.47 -0.08 19.51
CA ILE A 830 0.69 0.27 18.67
C ILE A 830 1.90 -0.51 19.18
N TRP A 831 2.98 -0.52 18.39
CA TRP A 831 4.22 -1.21 18.75
C TRP A 831 5.41 -0.25 18.73
N THR A 832 6.41 -0.54 19.55
CA THR A 832 7.68 0.17 19.52
C THR A 832 8.55 -0.33 18.37
N ASP A 833 9.46 0.51 17.90
CA ASP A 833 10.54 0.06 17.02
C ASP A 833 11.49 -0.90 17.79
N PRO A 834 11.76 -2.12 17.27
CA PRO A 834 12.58 -3.10 17.98
C PRO A 834 14.03 -2.69 18.25
N LEU A 835 14.60 -1.73 17.51
CA LEU A 835 15.99 -1.29 17.65
C LEU A 835 16.15 -0.09 18.58
N THR A 836 15.10 0.70 18.76
CA THR A 836 15.18 1.97 19.47
C THR A 836 14.24 2.05 20.65
N GLY A 837 13.28 1.12 20.74
CA GLY A 837 12.20 1.12 21.72
C GLY A 837 11.23 2.29 21.50
N TYR A 838 11.40 3.06 20.42
CA TYR A 838 10.66 4.30 20.19
C TYR A 838 9.24 4.01 19.72
N TYR A 839 8.28 4.82 20.16
CA TYR A 839 6.91 4.76 19.69
C TYR A 839 6.30 6.15 19.52
N GLN A 840 5.18 6.18 18.77
CA GLN A 840 4.34 7.36 18.65
C GLN A 840 2.85 6.97 18.75
N ALA A 841 2.13 7.52 19.72
CA ALA A 841 0.72 7.26 20.01
C ALA A 841 -0.14 8.50 19.73
N LYS A 842 -1.29 8.32 19.06
CA LYS A 842 -2.29 9.37 18.84
C LYS A 842 -3.36 9.29 19.93
N ALA A 843 -3.11 9.95 21.06
CA ALA A 843 -3.98 9.91 22.24
C ALA A 843 -4.85 11.17 22.31
N PRO A 844 -6.15 11.05 22.61
CA PRO A 844 -6.97 12.24 22.82
C PRO A 844 -6.57 13.08 24.05
N ASP A 845 -6.95 14.36 24.09
CA ASP A 845 -6.48 15.43 24.98
C ASP A 845 -7.12 15.38 26.36
N LYS A 846 -6.96 14.21 26.97
CA LYS A 846 -7.25 13.87 28.35
C LYS A 846 -6.19 12.90 28.83
N ASP A 847 -6.29 12.55 30.09
CA ASP A 847 -5.50 11.51 30.70
C ASP A 847 -5.85 10.15 30.07
N TYR A 848 -4.84 9.38 29.69
CA TYR A 848 -4.99 8.04 29.13
C TYR A 848 -4.14 7.05 29.90
N ASP A 849 -4.74 5.92 30.27
CA ASP A 849 -3.98 4.79 30.82
C ASP A 849 -3.31 4.05 29.67
N PHE A 850 -1.99 4.18 29.61
CA PHE A 850 -1.15 3.41 28.72
C PHE A 850 -0.78 2.12 29.46
N THR A 851 -1.03 0.98 28.84
CA THR A 851 -0.56 -0.33 29.27
C THR A 851 0.49 -0.81 28.29
N VAL A 852 1.71 -0.94 28.77
CA VAL A 852 2.87 -1.35 27.97
C VAL A 852 3.25 -2.78 28.35
N LYS A 853 3.26 -3.66 27.36
CA LYS A 853 3.66 -5.07 27.48
C LYS A 853 4.80 -5.35 26.52
N SER A 854 5.95 -5.76 27.03
CA SER A 854 7.05 -6.23 26.19
C SER A 854 6.61 -7.47 25.39
N TRP A 855 6.94 -7.50 24.11
CA TRP A 855 6.82 -8.71 23.28
C TRP A 855 7.98 -9.66 23.56
N ILE A 856 9.16 -9.12 23.87
CA ILE A 856 10.27 -9.88 24.45
C ILE A 856 9.81 -10.42 25.82
N SER A 857 9.92 -11.73 26.03
CA SER A 857 9.44 -12.36 27.25
C SER A 857 10.23 -11.92 28.49
N GLY A 858 9.63 -12.11 29.66
CA GLY A 858 10.32 -11.94 30.93
C GLY A 858 10.32 -10.53 31.53
N TYR A 859 9.48 -9.61 31.02
CA TYR A 859 9.29 -8.28 31.61
C TYR A 859 7.90 -8.11 32.20
N GLN A 860 7.82 -7.42 33.34
CA GLN A 860 6.55 -7.03 33.95
C GLN A 860 5.87 -5.95 33.11
N SER A 861 4.59 -6.13 32.78
CA SER A 861 3.79 -5.09 32.14
C SER A 861 3.69 -3.87 33.04
N GLN A 862 3.78 -2.67 32.46
CA GLN A 862 3.61 -1.42 33.19
C GLN A 862 2.38 -0.68 32.68
N SER A 863 1.49 -0.31 33.59
CA SER A 863 0.39 0.62 33.31
C SER A 863 0.63 1.95 34.01
N ARG A 864 0.51 3.04 33.27
CA ARG A 864 0.60 4.40 33.80
C ARG A 864 -0.33 5.33 33.05
N THR A 865 -1.00 6.20 33.80
CA THR A 865 -1.73 7.32 33.24
C THR A 865 -0.76 8.35 32.64
N VAL A 866 -0.85 8.57 31.34
CA VAL A 866 -0.20 9.68 30.63
C VAL A 866 -1.18 10.85 30.61
N THR A 867 -0.80 11.92 31.29
CA THR A 867 -1.63 13.11 31.50
C THR A 867 -1.78 13.96 30.24
N ALA A 868 -2.85 14.75 30.18
CA ALA A 868 -3.21 15.56 29.01
C ALA A 868 -2.09 16.49 28.50
N ASP A 869 -1.28 17.04 29.41
CA ASP A 869 -0.19 17.98 29.11
C ASP A 869 1.12 17.30 28.65
N GLN A 870 1.21 15.96 28.72
CA GLN A 870 2.40 15.23 28.30
C GLN A 870 2.40 14.94 26.80
N THR A 871 3.41 15.44 26.11
CA THR A 871 3.74 15.11 24.70
C THR A 871 4.81 14.02 24.57
N ALA A 872 5.42 13.64 25.70
CA ALA A 872 6.41 12.58 25.77
C ALA A 872 6.16 11.67 26.98
N ALA A 873 6.32 10.36 26.81
CA ALA A 873 6.14 9.36 27.87
C ALA A 873 7.05 8.14 27.69
N ASP A 874 8.13 8.06 28.47
CA ASP A 874 9.02 6.89 28.45
C ASP A 874 8.59 5.84 29.49
N PHE A 875 8.68 4.56 29.14
CA PHE A 875 8.37 3.41 29.98
C PHE A 875 9.62 2.57 30.21
N ALA A 876 9.87 2.24 31.46
CA ALA A 876 11.02 1.45 31.89
C ALA A 876 10.48 0.19 32.56
N LEU A 877 10.46 -0.92 31.83
CA LEU A 877 9.90 -2.20 32.29
C LEU A 877 10.94 -2.95 33.12
N LYS A 878 10.51 -3.48 34.26
CA LYS A 878 11.36 -4.33 35.10
C LYS A 878 11.31 -5.77 34.62
N ALA A 879 12.42 -6.49 34.76
CA ALA A 879 12.41 -7.94 34.65
C ALA A 879 11.35 -8.54 35.59
N ASP A 880 10.72 -9.63 35.16
CA ASP A 880 9.82 -10.39 36.00
C ASP A 880 10.55 -11.01 37.19
N VAL A 881 9.79 -11.41 38.22
CA VAL A 881 10.35 -12.00 39.44
C VAL A 881 10.97 -13.38 39.20
N SER A 882 10.76 -13.97 38.01
CA SER A 882 11.35 -15.24 37.60
C SER A 882 12.62 -15.06 36.77
N CYS A 883 13.03 -13.82 36.49
CA CYS A 883 14.24 -13.45 35.77
C CYS A 883 14.32 -14.01 34.35
N HIS A 884 13.18 -14.17 33.68
CA HIS A 884 13.15 -14.64 32.28
C HIS A 884 13.60 -13.56 31.29
N ALA A 885 13.67 -12.29 31.72
CA ALA A 885 14.13 -11.21 30.86
C ALA A 885 15.52 -11.55 30.27
N PRO A 886 15.76 -11.31 28.98
CA PRO A 886 17.02 -11.70 28.36
C PRO A 886 18.23 -11.07 29.06
N GLY A 887 19.19 -11.91 29.44
CA GLY A 887 20.39 -11.53 30.17
C GLY A 887 20.25 -11.53 31.70
N TYR A 888 19.03 -11.55 32.25
CA TYR A 888 18.83 -11.71 33.68
C TYR A 888 19.05 -13.17 34.09
N THR A 889 19.56 -13.35 35.30
CA THR A 889 19.70 -14.68 35.88
C THR A 889 19.06 -14.68 37.25
N VAL A 890 18.38 -15.77 37.59
CA VAL A 890 17.75 -15.93 38.91
C VAL A 890 18.81 -15.77 39.98
N ASN A 891 18.54 -14.93 40.98
CA ASN A 891 19.40 -14.79 42.16
C ASN A 891 19.12 -15.92 43.15
N ALA A 892 19.28 -17.17 42.67
CA ALA A 892 19.15 -18.37 43.46
C ALA A 892 20.53 -19.00 43.68
N LEU A 893 20.71 -19.63 44.84
CA LEU A 893 21.87 -20.48 45.08
C LEU A 893 21.86 -21.72 44.19
N PHE A 894 20.66 -22.13 43.76
CA PHE A 894 20.41 -23.25 42.88
C PHE A 894 19.13 -22.98 42.08
N TYR A 895 19.21 -23.10 40.76
CA TYR A 895 18.07 -22.99 39.86
C TYR A 895 18.18 -24.05 38.76
N GLU A 896 17.12 -24.80 38.55
CA GLU A 896 17.00 -25.78 37.47
C GLU A 896 15.65 -25.65 36.76
N PRO A 897 15.64 -25.14 35.51
CA PRO A 897 14.43 -25.01 34.71
C PRO A 897 14.18 -26.20 33.76
N PHE A 898 15.03 -27.23 33.71
CA PHE A 898 14.86 -28.41 32.84
C PHE A 898 14.74 -28.17 31.31
N ASP A 899 14.88 -26.92 30.84
CA ASP A 899 14.81 -26.48 29.44
C ASP A 899 15.75 -27.20 28.47
N ALA A 900 16.79 -27.88 28.98
CA ALA A 900 17.73 -28.67 28.17
C ALA A 900 17.13 -29.98 27.63
N CYS A 901 15.89 -30.33 28.00
CA CYS A 901 15.19 -31.56 27.57
C CYS A 901 15.98 -32.84 27.88
N ALA A 902 16.80 -32.79 28.92
CA ALA A 902 17.64 -33.88 29.38
C ALA A 902 17.89 -33.71 30.87
N MET A 903 18.13 -34.83 31.56
CA MET A 903 18.44 -34.79 33.00
C MET A 903 19.73 -33.99 33.23
N PRO A 904 19.70 -32.91 34.04
CA PRO A 904 20.84 -32.02 34.15
C PRO A 904 22.02 -32.69 34.88
N PRO A 905 23.27 -32.31 34.54
CA PRO A 905 24.45 -32.87 35.19
C PRO A 905 24.42 -32.76 36.72
N GLY A 906 24.62 -33.88 37.41
CA GLY A 906 24.69 -33.94 38.87
C GLY A 906 23.36 -34.27 39.56
N TRP A 907 22.24 -34.25 38.85
CA TRP A 907 21.00 -34.84 39.35
C TRP A 907 21.11 -36.36 39.36
N THR A 908 20.51 -36.98 40.37
CA THR A 908 20.49 -38.45 40.51
C THR A 908 19.05 -38.93 40.47
N VAL A 909 18.78 -39.88 39.58
CA VAL A 909 17.51 -40.58 39.52
C VAL A 909 17.67 -41.96 40.13
N LYS A 910 16.73 -42.34 40.99
CA LYS A 910 16.74 -43.65 41.66
C LYS A 910 15.43 -44.37 41.40
N ASP A 911 15.56 -45.64 41.03
CA ASP A 911 14.46 -46.58 40.88
C ASP A 911 14.36 -47.43 42.16
N ASN A 912 13.38 -47.13 43.03
CA ASN A 912 13.17 -47.92 44.25
C ASN A 912 12.35 -49.18 43.97
N ALA A 913 11.47 -49.15 42.97
CA ALA A 913 10.64 -50.29 42.58
C ALA A 913 11.41 -51.35 41.76
N GLY A 914 12.45 -50.93 41.04
CA GLY A 914 13.28 -51.79 40.18
C GLY A 914 12.64 -52.14 38.83
N GLY A 915 11.60 -51.41 38.43
CA GLY A 915 10.81 -51.64 37.22
C GLY A 915 11.36 -50.97 35.96
N GLY A 916 12.35 -50.07 36.08
CA GLY A 916 12.90 -49.29 34.98
C GLY A 916 12.11 -48.02 34.63
N PHE A 917 10.99 -47.77 35.32
CA PHE A 917 10.18 -46.57 35.16
C PHE A 917 10.65 -45.50 36.15
N VAL A 918 11.38 -44.53 35.63
CA VAL A 918 12.09 -43.52 36.41
C VAL A 918 11.80 -42.12 35.88
N TRP A 919 12.18 -41.09 36.63
CA TRP A 919 12.14 -39.71 36.15
C TRP A 919 12.88 -39.52 34.83
N THR A 920 12.23 -38.85 33.88
CA THR A 920 12.82 -38.40 32.61
C THR A 920 12.63 -36.89 32.46
N ALA A 921 13.34 -36.27 31.50
CA ALA A 921 13.14 -34.87 31.15
C ALA A 921 12.85 -34.75 29.64
N GLY A 922 11.88 -33.92 29.26
CA GLY A 922 11.47 -33.72 27.87
C GLY A 922 10.07 -33.08 27.75
N ASP A 923 9.67 -32.74 26.52
CA ASP A 923 8.32 -32.23 26.20
C ASP A 923 7.46 -33.36 25.63
N THR A 924 6.89 -34.18 26.52
CA THR A 924 6.18 -35.41 26.14
C THR A 924 4.67 -35.26 26.05
N LYS A 925 4.11 -34.13 26.50
CA LYS A 925 2.65 -33.95 26.62
C LYS A 925 2.13 -32.63 26.02
N GLY A 926 2.98 -31.67 25.64
CA GLY A 926 2.55 -30.43 24.99
C GLY A 926 1.58 -29.56 25.80
N LEU A 927 1.48 -29.80 27.12
CA LEU A 927 0.52 -29.11 28.01
C LEU A 927 1.02 -27.75 28.51
N LEU A 928 2.28 -27.39 28.23
CA LEU A 928 2.87 -26.10 28.57
C LEU A 928 3.25 -25.37 27.29
N SER A 929 2.34 -24.59 26.72
CA SER A 929 2.60 -23.84 25.48
C SER A 929 3.52 -22.62 25.68
N GLU A 930 4.00 -22.35 26.90
CA GLU A 930 4.87 -21.20 27.23
C GLU A 930 6.16 -21.55 28.01
N ALA A 931 6.37 -22.79 28.45
CA ALA A 931 7.58 -23.23 29.15
C ALA A 931 8.16 -24.45 28.42
N GLY A 932 9.49 -24.57 28.39
CA GLY A 932 10.18 -25.64 27.67
C GLY A 932 9.97 -27.03 28.28
N CYS A 933 11.00 -27.85 28.16
CA CYS A 933 11.00 -29.21 28.69
C CYS A 933 10.97 -29.24 30.23
N TYR A 934 10.33 -30.27 30.80
CA TYR A 934 10.15 -30.44 32.25
C TYR A 934 10.61 -31.82 32.70
N ALA A 935 10.77 -32.03 34.02
CA ALA A 935 11.00 -33.35 34.60
C ALA A 935 9.66 -34.06 34.85
N ILE A 936 9.54 -35.34 34.47
CA ILE A 936 8.29 -36.11 34.59
C ILE A 936 8.52 -37.53 35.12
N SER A 937 7.61 -37.97 35.97
CA SER A 937 7.36 -39.38 36.31
C SER A 937 5.96 -39.74 35.80
N ASP A 938 5.90 -40.53 34.72
CA ASP A 938 4.65 -40.85 34.00
C ASP A 938 4.24 -42.32 34.23
N SER A 939 3.14 -42.51 34.98
CA SER A 939 2.55 -43.82 35.26
C SER A 939 1.69 -44.35 34.12
N VAL A 940 1.26 -43.52 33.17
CA VAL A 940 0.58 -43.97 31.95
C VAL A 940 1.55 -44.73 31.06
N VAL A 941 2.79 -44.24 30.94
CA VAL A 941 3.86 -44.93 30.21
C VAL A 941 4.23 -46.26 30.89
N ALA A 942 4.15 -46.32 32.22
CA ALA A 942 4.46 -47.53 32.97
C ALA A 942 3.34 -48.60 32.94
N GLY A 943 2.09 -48.19 32.68
CA GLY A 943 0.94 -49.10 32.64
C GLY A 943 0.66 -49.74 34.01
N GLU A 944 0.47 -51.06 34.06
CA GLU A 944 0.17 -51.82 35.30
C GLU A 944 1.42 -52.08 36.17
N ALA A 945 2.47 -51.27 36.04
CA ALA A 945 3.66 -51.34 36.88
C ALA A 945 3.57 -50.33 38.04
N ASP A 946 4.00 -50.75 39.23
CA ASP A 946 4.10 -49.87 40.40
C ASP A 946 5.33 -48.94 40.25
N ILE A 947 5.13 -47.64 40.42
CA ILE A 947 6.21 -46.64 40.40
C ILE A 947 6.59 -46.25 41.82
N ASP A 948 7.89 -46.29 42.11
CA ASP A 948 8.53 -45.61 43.24
C ASP A 948 9.87 -45.08 42.77
N THR A 949 9.92 -43.79 42.44
CA THR A 949 11.13 -43.17 41.89
C THR A 949 11.45 -41.83 42.56
N GLU A 950 12.75 -41.59 42.75
CA GLU A 950 13.28 -40.36 43.35
C GLU A 950 14.11 -39.58 42.32
N LEU A 951 13.88 -38.27 42.24
CA LEU A 951 14.72 -37.30 41.56
C LEU A 951 15.41 -36.44 42.61
N ILE A 952 16.74 -36.48 42.64
CA ILE A 952 17.55 -35.89 43.70
C ILE A 952 18.49 -34.83 43.12
N SER A 953 18.42 -33.61 43.67
CA SER A 953 19.26 -32.48 43.26
C SER A 953 20.74 -32.67 43.65
N PRO A 954 21.67 -31.96 43.00
CA PRO A 954 23.01 -31.71 43.53
C PRO A 954 23.00 -31.04 44.91
N VAL A 955 24.18 -30.98 45.54
CA VAL A 955 24.38 -30.25 46.80
C VAL A 955 24.32 -28.73 46.59
N VAL A 956 23.49 -28.06 47.37
CA VAL A 956 23.34 -26.60 47.44
C VAL A 956 24.00 -26.08 48.72
N ASN A 957 24.86 -25.06 48.60
CA ASN A 957 25.54 -24.47 49.75
C ASN A 957 24.79 -23.22 50.25
N CYS A 958 24.07 -23.37 51.37
CA CYS A 958 23.30 -22.31 52.03
C CYS A 958 24.00 -21.75 53.29
N SER A 959 25.31 -21.94 53.43
CA SER A 959 26.05 -21.64 54.68
C SER A 959 26.06 -20.16 55.06
N ASP A 960 25.94 -19.25 54.08
CA ASP A 960 25.94 -17.80 54.29
C ASP A 960 24.54 -17.20 54.47
N LEU A 961 23.48 -18.01 54.37
CA LEU A 961 22.09 -17.54 54.41
C LEU A 961 21.47 -17.67 55.80
N GLN A 962 20.65 -16.67 56.16
CA GLN A 962 19.82 -16.69 57.37
C GLN A 962 18.38 -17.16 57.09
N LYS A 963 17.92 -17.00 55.85
CA LYS A 963 16.64 -17.50 55.34
C LYS A 963 16.86 -18.25 54.04
N VAL A 964 16.11 -19.32 53.82
CA VAL A 964 16.19 -20.15 52.62
C VAL A 964 14.78 -20.60 52.24
N SER A 965 14.38 -20.33 51.00
CA SER A 965 13.13 -20.80 50.41
C SER A 965 13.40 -21.80 49.29
N LEU A 966 12.50 -22.77 49.14
CA LEU A 966 12.39 -23.67 47.99
C LEU A 966 11.13 -23.32 47.21
N SER A 967 11.26 -23.11 45.91
CA SER A 967 10.14 -22.93 44.97
C SER A 967 10.25 -23.93 43.83
N PHE A 968 9.12 -24.44 43.34
CA PHE A 968 9.04 -25.24 42.11
C PHE A 968 7.62 -25.22 41.54
N LYS A 969 7.51 -25.34 40.23
CA LYS A 969 6.25 -25.59 39.53
C LYS A 969 5.96 -27.07 39.45
N TYR A 970 4.69 -27.46 39.53
CA TYR A 970 4.29 -28.85 39.41
C TYR A 970 2.91 -29.01 38.78
N ASP A 971 2.73 -30.15 38.10
CA ASP A 971 1.42 -30.69 37.74
C ASP A 971 1.35 -32.12 38.29
N PHE A 972 0.40 -32.38 39.18
CA PHE A 972 0.22 -33.67 39.81
C PHE A 972 -1.18 -34.17 39.53
N TYR A 973 -1.27 -35.17 38.65
CA TYR A 973 -2.52 -35.66 38.12
C TYR A 973 -2.66 -37.16 38.42
N THR A 974 -3.82 -37.54 38.95
CA THR A 974 -4.05 -38.87 39.52
C THR A 974 -5.36 -39.46 38.99
N TYR A 975 -5.38 -40.73 38.60
CA TYR A 975 -6.59 -41.40 38.08
C TYR A 975 -7.51 -41.89 39.21
N THR A 976 -6.97 -42.58 40.21
CA THR A 976 -7.74 -43.07 41.37
C THR A 976 -7.41 -42.33 42.67
N GLY A 977 -6.33 -41.55 42.67
CA GLY A 977 -5.86 -40.75 43.80
C GLY A 977 -5.11 -41.55 44.87
N SER A 978 -4.56 -42.71 44.49
CA SER A 978 -3.85 -43.62 45.41
C SER A 978 -2.35 -43.33 45.53
N ASP A 979 -1.80 -42.56 44.59
CA ASP A 979 -0.42 -42.10 44.52
C ASP A 979 -0.11 -40.92 45.45
N ALA A 980 1.18 -40.76 45.74
CA ALA A 980 1.70 -39.67 46.55
C ALA A 980 2.96 -39.05 45.94
N ALA A 981 3.04 -37.73 46.05
CA ALA A 981 4.22 -36.94 45.72
C ALA A 981 4.79 -36.30 46.99
N ASP A 982 6.06 -36.54 47.25
CA ASP A 982 6.81 -35.97 48.37
C ASP A 982 7.95 -35.09 47.88
N VAL A 983 8.17 -33.98 48.59
CA VAL A 983 9.41 -33.20 48.49
C VAL A 983 10.10 -33.14 49.84
N ASP A 984 11.37 -33.55 49.86
CA ASP A 984 12.19 -33.67 51.05
C ASP A 984 13.49 -32.86 50.95
N ILE A 985 13.95 -32.38 52.10
CA ILE A 985 15.24 -31.69 52.24
C ILE A 985 16.20 -32.54 53.06
N SER A 986 17.41 -32.71 52.57
CA SER A 986 18.56 -33.21 53.34
C SER A 986 19.52 -32.07 53.63
N ASN A 987 20.22 -32.13 54.77
CA ASN A 987 21.32 -31.21 55.09
C ASN A 987 22.65 -31.93 55.40
N ASP A 988 22.74 -33.21 55.04
CA ASP A 988 23.85 -34.12 55.31
C ASP A 988 24.17 -35.03 54.10
N ARG A 989 23.98 -34.49 52.88
CA ARG A 989 24.20 -35.20 51.60
C ARG A 989 23.36 -36.47 51.42
N GLY A 990 22.09 -36.40 51.79
CA GLY A 990 21.11 -37.45 51.57
C GLY A 990 21.19 -38.62 52.56
N LEU A 991 21.93 -38.49 53.68
CA LEU A 991 21.95 -39.49 54.74
C LEU A 991 20.64 -39.48 55.54
N THR A 992 20.09 -38.29 55.78
CA THR A 992 18.76 -38.09 56.37
C THR A 992 17.93 -37.11 55.54
N TRP A 993 16.61 -37.30 55.55
CA TRP A 993 15.64 -36.54 54.76
C TRP A 993 14.49 -36.07 55.66
N ALA A 994 14.10 -34.80 55.52
CA ALA A 994 12.94 -34.22 56.18
C ALA A 994 11.92 -33.80 55.12
N ASN A 995 10.70 -34.33 55.21
CA ASN A 995 9.61 -33.95 54.31
C ASN A 995 9.18 -32.51 54.58
N VAL A 996 9.06 -31.73 53.52
CA VAL A 996 8.67 -30.31 53.57
C VAL A 996 7.43 -30.02 52.74
N TRP A 997 7.05 -30.92 51.83
CA TRP A 997 5.82 -30.84 51.06
C TRP A 997 5.33 -32.24 50.66
N ARG A 998 4.02 -32.41 50.61
CA ARG A 998 3.34 -33.65 50.25
C ARG A 998 2.02 -33.34 49.55
N GLN A 999 1.74 -34.07 48.47
CA GLN A 999 0.46 -34.08 47.77
C GLN A 999 -0.05 -35.53 47.62
N SER A 1000 -1.35 -35.73 47.81
CA SER A 1000 -2.03 -37.01 47.61
C SER A 1000 -3.51 -36.78 47.26
N GLY A 1001 -4.01 -37.42 46.20
CA GLY A 1001 -5.42 -37.38 45.77
C GLY A 1001 -5.84 -36.06 45.10
N SER A 1002 -5.61 -35.94 43.78
CA SER A 1002 -6.06 -34.80 42.96
C SER A 1002 -7.52 -34.97 42.49
N THR A 1003 -8.18 -33.87 42.10
CA THR A 1003 -9.51 -33.89 41.43
C THR A 1003 -9.41 -33.31 40.02
N GLU A 1004 -10.21 -33.81 39.06
CA GLU A 1004 -10.22 -33.34 37.65
C GLU A 1004 -10.46 -31.82 37.47
N GLU A 1005 -10.95 -31.12 38.50
CA GLU A 1005 -11.26 -29.67 38.46
C GLU A 1005 -10.03 -28.75 38.59
N GLU A 1006 -8.83 -29.24 38.92
CA GLU A 1006 -7.60 -28.44 39.15
C GLU A 1006 -6.54 -28.59 38.03
N ARG A 1007 -6.97 -28.58 36.76
CA ARG A 1007 -6.10 -28.70 35.57
C ARG A 1007 -5.32 -27.41 35.23
N ASP A 1008 -4.54 -26.88 36.17
CA ASP A 1008 -3.63 -25.75 35.95
C ASP A 1008 -2.26 -25.99 36.59
N LEU A 1009 -1.19 -25.50 35.96
CA LEU A 1009 0.19 -25.58 36.48
C LEU A 1009 0.29 -24.83 37.82
N GLN A 1010 0.66 -25.54 38.88
CA GLN A 1010 0.73 -24.98 40.22
C GLN A 1010 2.16 -24.61 40.60
N THR A 1011 2.31 -23.75 41.61
CA THR A 1011 3.62 -23.39 42.19
C THR A 1011 3.62 -23.68 43.68
N ALA A 1012 4.58 -24.47 44.14
CA ALA A 1012 4.85 -24.70 45.56
C ALA A 1012 5.94 -23.73 46.03
N GLU A 1013 5.66 -22.98 47.09
CA GLU A 1013 6.60 -22.05 47.72
C GLU A 1013 6.75 -22.42 49.20
N ILE A 1014 7.95 -22.83 49.61
CA ILE A 1014 8.20 -23.49 50.90
C ILE A 1014 9.37 -22.82 51.63
N ASP A 1015 9.14 -22.32 52.85
CA ASP A 1015 10.23 -21.90 53.74
C ASP A 1015 10.95 -23.15 54.29
N ILE A 1016 12.19 -23.35 53.83
CA ILE A 1016 13.05 -24.46 54.25
C ILE A 1016 14.19 -23.99 55.17
N SER A 1017 14.08 -22.78 55.74
CA SER A 1017 15.13 -22.17 56.57
C SER A 1017 15.50 -23.07 57.76
N ALA A 1018 14.54 -23.77 58.37
CA ALA A 1018 14.78 -24.66 59.50
C ALA A 1018 15.70 -25.86 59.14
N GLN A 1019 15.66 -26.31 57.89
CA GLN A 1019 16.42 -27.45 57.39
C GLN A 1019 17.74 -27.00 56.74
N ALA A 1020 17.73 -25.85 56.04
CA ALA A 1020 18.79 -25.44 55.11
C ALA A 1020 19.62 -24.22 55.55
N ALA A 1021 19.10 -23.29 56.36
CA ALA A 1021 19.83 -22.06 56.71
C ALA A 1021 21.13 -22.36 57.47
N GLY A 1022 22.25 -21.76 57.02
CA GLY A 1022 23.58 -21.99 57.60
C GLY A 1022 24.18 -23.38 57.31
N LYS A 1023 23.64 -24.15 56.35
CA LYS A 1023 24.13 -25.50 55.98
C LYS A 1023 24.79 -25.49 54.60
N SER A 1024 25.89 -26.23 54.43
CA SER A 1024 26.62 -26.30 53.16
C SER A 1024 26.35 -27.56 52.32
N GLU A 1025 25.54 -28.48 52.84
CA GLU A 1025 25.31 -29.81 52.26
C GLU A 1025 23.82 -30.09 52.02
N VAL A 1026 23.09 -29.08 51.54
CA VAL A 1026 21.63 -29.15 51.34
C VAL A 1026 21.31 -29.88 50.04
N MET A 1027 20.31 -30.76 50.01
CA MET A 1027 19.80 -31.41 48.79
C MET A 1027 18.27 -31.46 48.82
N VAL A 1028 17.65 -31.40 47.65
CA VAL A 1028 16.20 -31.53 47.44
C VAL A 1028 15.92 -32.88 46.78
N ARG A 1029 14.89 -33.59 47.25
CA ARG A 1029 14.42 -34.84 46.66
C ARG A 1029 12.94 -34.73 46.32
N PHE A 1030 12.59 -35.04 45.08
CA PHE A 1030 11.21 -35.25 44.62
C PHE A 1030 10.97 -36.75 44.51
N ARG A 1031 9.93 -37.27 45.17
CA ARG A 1031 9.60 -38.70 45.14
C ARG A 1031 8.15 -38.89 44.72
N HIS A 1032 7.95 -39.73 43.71
CA HIS A 1032 6.62 -40.17 43.26
C HIS A 1032 6.50 -41.67 43.53
N TYR A 1033 5.51 -42.06 44.32
CA TYR A 1033 5.38 -43.44 44.80
C TYR A 1033 3.93 -43.86 45.09
N ASP A 1034 3.72 -45.18 45.26
CA ASP A 1034 2.41 -45.83 45.39
C ASP A 1034 1.53 -45.64 44.13
N CYS A 1035 2.14 -45.56 42.94
CA CYS A 1035 1.46 -45.30 41.68
C CYS A 1035 1.26 -46.60 40.89
N PHE A 1036 0.02 -47.06 40.73
CA PHE A 1036 -0.32 -48.22 39.90
C PHE A 1036 -1.38 -47.82 38.86
N TYR A 1037 -1.00 -47.72 37.59
CA TYR A 1037 -1.89 -47.22 36.54
C TYR A 1037 -2.49 -45.85 36.89
N GLU A 1038 -1.68 -45.01 37.51
CA GLU A 1038 -2.02 -43.62 37.78
C GLU A 1038 -1.55 -42.75 36.60
N TRP A 1039 -1.70 -41.42 36.69
CA TRP A 1039 -1.34 -40.53 35.59
C TRP A 1039 0.11 -40.03 35.70
N TRP A 1040 0.42 -38.92 36.34
CA TRP A 1040 1.79 -38.39 36.37
C TRP A 1040 2.08 -37.36 37.46
N LEU A 1041 3.37 -37.16 37.71
CA LEU A 1041 3.92 -35.98 38.39
C LEU A 1041 4.93 -35.29 37.47
N MET A 1042 4.72 -34.00 37.23
CA MET A 1042 5.64 -33.11 36.52
C MET A 1042 6.23 -32.08 37.48
N ILE A 1043 7.50 -31.73 37.30
CA ILE A 1043 8.22 -30.72 38.08
C ILE A 1043 9.02 -29.82 37.13
N ASP A 1044 8.97 -28.52 37.41
CA ASP A 1044 9.68 -27.50 36.64
C ASP A 1044 10.11 -26.32 37.54
N GLU A 1045 11.01 -25.45 37.06
CA GLU A 1045 11.51 -24.24 37.71
C GLU A 1045 11.96 -24.41 39.18
N VAL A 1046 12.79 -25.41 39.48
CA VAL A 1046 13.22 -25.71 40.86
C VAL A 1046 14.25 -24.68 41.35
N LYS A 1047 13.91 -23.91 42.40
CA LYS A 1047 14.72 -22.79 42.95
C LYS A 1047 15.02 -22.99 44.44
N VAL A 1048 16.27 -22.83 44.85
CA VAL A 1048 16.67 -22.63 46.27
C VAL A 1048 17.34 -21.28 46.41
N TYR A 1049 16.76 -20.38 47.21
CA TYR A 1049 17.16 -18.97 47.21
C TYR A 1049 16.96 -18.29 48.59
N ASP A 1050 17.57 -17.11 48.75
CA ASP A 1050 17.30 -16.23 49.89
C ASP A 1050 16.09 -15.35 49.58
N PRO A 1051 14.94 -15.49 50.30
CA PRO A 1051 13.74 -14.72 50.02
C PRO A 1051 13.88 -13.21 50.29
N ASP A 1052 14.96 -12.76 50.93
CA ASP A 1052 15.23 -11.33 51.16
C ASP A 1052 16.21 -10.73 50.12
N ALA A 1053 16.79 -11.53 49.23
CA ALA A 1053 17.70 -11.06 48.17
C ALA A 1053 16.90 -10.53 46.96
N PRO A 1054 17.42 -9.55 46.18
CA PRO A 1054 16.75 -9.11 44.96
C PRO A 1054 16.59 -10.28 43.99
N ASP A 1055 15.40 -10.45 43.41
CA ASP A 1055 15.01 -11.66 42.68
C ASP A 1055 15.95 -12.01 41.51
N CYS A 1056 16.52 -10.99 40.84
CA CYS A 1056 17.34 -11.17 39.63
C CYS A 1056 18.72 -10.50 39.70
N ASN A 1057 19.72 -11.20 39.18
CA ASN A 1057 21.03 -10.63 38.89
C ASN A 1057 21.01 -9.89 37.54
N ILE A 1058 21.29 -8.59 37.58
CA ILE A 1058 21.38 -7.74 36.40
C ILE A 1058 22.65 -8.10 35.60
N PRO A 1059 22.57 -8.38 34.30
CA PRO A 1059 23.74 -8.67 33.48
C PRO A 1059 24.67 -7.45 33.43
N LYS A 1060 25.95 -7.66 33.72
CA LYS A 1060 26.97 -6.58 33.73
C LYS A 1060 27.57 -6.30 32.35
N GLU A 1061 27.57 -7.29 31.46
CA GLU A 1061 28.20 -7.24 30.14
C GLU A 1061 27.37 -8.04 29.10
N GLY A 1062 26.93 -7.40 28.01
CA GLY A 1062 26.17 -8.03 26.91
C GLY A 1062 25.16 -7.08 26.26
N GLY A 1063 24.47 -7.56 25.22
CA GLY A 1063 23.50 -6.77 24.47
C GLY A 1063 22.48 -7.64 23.74
N LEU A 1064 21.45 -7.01 23.17
CA LEU A 1064 20.39 -7.71 22.45
C LEU A 1064 20.72 -7.77 20.95
N VAL A 1065 20.47 -8.91 20.34
CA VAL A 1065 20.48 -9.10 18.89
C VAL A 1065 19.04 -9.33 18.45
N VAL A 1066 18.56 -8.61 17.45
CA VAL A 1066 17.21 -8.80 16.90
C VAL A 1066 17.28 -8.92 15.38
N GLY A 1067 16.29 -9.54 14.76
CA GLY A 1067 16.22 -9.58 13.31
C GLY A 1067 15.10 -10.48 12.80
N ASN A 1068 15.03 -10.62 11.49
CA ASN A 1068 14.12 -11.52 10.81
C ASN A 1068 14.87 -12.65 10.11
N ILE A 1069 14.23 -13.81 10.01
CA ILE A 1069 14.70 -14.93 9.22
C ILE A 1069 13.76 -15.08 8.02
N SER A 1070 14.33 -15.15 6.82
CA SER A 1070 13.59 -15.29 5.58
C SER A 1070 14.27 -16.26 4.62
N ASP A 1071 13.58 -16.63 3.55
CA ASP A 1071 14.18 -17.20 2.33
C ASP A 1071 13.94 -16.27 1.14
N ALA A 1072 13.95 -16.80 -0.09
CA ALA A 1072 13.69 -16.03 -1.30
C ALA A 1072 12.19 -15.77 -1.54
N GLN A 1073 11.30 -16.42 -0.79
CA GLN A 1073 9.85 -16.43 -1.00
C GLN A 1073 9.08 -15.84 0.18
N THR A 1074 9.50 -16.05 1.42
CA THR A 1074 8.76 -15.70 2.64
C THR A 1074 9.66 -15.51 3.87
N PHE A 1075 9.06 -15.08 4.98
CA PHE A 1075 9.67 -15.12 6.30
C PHE A 1075 9.49 -16.50 6.95
N ILE A 1076 10.53 -16.97 7.62
CA ILE A 1076 10.59 -18.30 8.22
C ILE A 1076 10.34 -18.16 9.72
N ASN A 1077 9.18 -18.66 10.16
CA ASN A 1077 8.87 -18.84 11.58
C ASN A 1077 9.48 -20.17 12.08
N ARG A 1078 9.71 -20.28 13.39
CA ARG A 1078 10.28 -21.46 14.05
C ARG A 1078 11.75 -21.77 13.71
N ALA A 1079 12.41 -20.92 12.94
CA ALA A 1079 13.84 -21.00 12.71
C ALA A 1079 14.62 -20.61 13.97
N VAL A 1080 15.68 -21.36 14.28
CA VAL A 1080 16.52 -21.21 15.47
C VAL A 1080 17.71 -20.32 15.15
N VAL A 1081 17.96 -19.30 15.98
CA VAL A 1081 19.22 -18.55 16.00
C VAL A 1081 19.96 -18.90 17.26
N LYS A 1082 21.23 -19.29 17.15
CA LYS A 1082 22.10 -19.61 18.29
C LYS A 1082 23.45 -18.94 18.19
N ASP A 1083 24.04 -18.59 19.33
CA ASP A 1083 25.44 -18.21 19.42
C ASP A 1083 26.35 -19.42 19.68
N GLU A 1084 27.65 -19.17 19.67
CA GLU A 1084 28.69 -20.17 19.93
C GLU A 1084 28.78 -20.61 21.41
N GLN A 1085 28.14 -19.87 22.33
CA GLN A 1085 28.02 -20.22 23.75
C GLN A 1085 26.77 -21.08 24.03
N GLY A 1086 25.91 -21.29 23.02
CA GLY A 1086 24.69 -22.08 23.12
C GLY A 1086 23.44 -21.28 23.49
N ASN A 1087 23.53 -19.96 23.65
CA ASN A 1087 22.33 -19.14 23.82
C ASN A 1087 21.54 -19.17 22.50
N ARG A 1088 20.23 -19.37 22.58
CA ARG A 1088 19.38 -19.51 21.39
C ARG A 1088 18.03 -18.83 21.54
N ASN A 1089 17.44 -18.49 20.41
CA ASN A 1089 16.06 -18.04 20.30
C ASN A 1089 15.42 -18.63 19.04
N ILE A 1090 14.09 -18.64 19.02
CA ILE A 1090 13.30 -19.16 17.92
C ILE A 1090 12.50 -18.00 17.34
N SER A 1091 12.63 -17.80 16.04
CA SER A 1091 11.84 -16.81 15.29
C SER A 1091 10.34 -17.11 15.35
N GLN A 1092 9.52 -16.07 15.39
CA GLN A 1092 8.07 -16.20 15.52
C GLN A 1092 7.35 -15.22 14.57
N ALA A 1093 6.07 -15.50 14.34
CA ALA A 1093 5.19 -14.60 13.61
C ALA A 1093 4.86 -13.37 14.46
N THR A 1094 4.65 -12.24 13.81
CA THR A 1094 4.24 -10.98 14.44
C THR A 1094 2.96 -10.47 13.79
N PRO A 1095 1.88 -11.28 13.73
CA PRO A 1095 0.68 -10.97 12.94
C PRO A 1095 -0.08 -9.74 13.45
N ASP A 1096 0.11 -9.38 14.72
CA ASP A 1096 -0.54 -8.24 15.33
C ASP A 1096 0.16 -6.91 14.99
N ASP A 1097 1.46 -6.91 14.64
CA ASP A 1097 2.18 -5.69 14.22
C ASP A 1097 2.31 -5.65 12.69
N PRO A 1098 1.50 -4.85 11.97
CA PRO A 1098 1.59 -4.76 10.52
C PRO A 1098 2.89 -4.12 10.02
N ASN A 1099 3.70 -3.53 10.90
CA ASN A 1099 4.95 -2.84 10.53
C ASN A 1099 6.21 -3.68 10.77
N LEU A 1100 6.07 -4.87 11.38
CA LEU A 1100 7.16 -5.81 11.58
C LEU A 1100 6.83 -7.10 10.85
N ALA A 1101 7.70 -7.48 9.92
CA ALA A 1101 7.56 -8.74 9.20
C ALA A 1101 7.68 -9.94 10.16
N ASP A 1102 7.03 -11.04 9.77
CA ASP A 1102 7.13 -12.34 10.45
C ASP A 1102 8.58 -12.88 10.45
N GLY A 1103 8.79 -14.02 11.11
CA GLY A 1103 10.12 -14.61 11.28
C GLY A 1103 11.02 -13.79 12.19
N PHE A 1104 10.45 -12.98 13.08
CA PHE A 1104 11.19 -12.11 13.99
C PHE A 1104 11.76 -12.88 15.18
N TYR A 1105 13.03 -12.63 15.53
CA TYR A 1105 13.71 -13.25 16.67
C TYR A 1105 14.44 -12.20 17.51
N TYR A 1106 14.73 -12.54 18.78
CA TYR A 1106 15.58 -11.75 19.67
C TYR A 1106 16.53 -12.65 20.47
N LEU A 1107 17.78 -12.25 20.70
CA LEU A 1107 18.75 -13.05 21.44
C LEU A 1107 19.63 -12.14 22.27
N TYR A 1108 19.70 -12.37 23.59
CA TYR A 1108 20.72 -11.70 24.41
C TYR A 1108 22.04 -12.44 24.27
N ALA A 1109 23.11 -11.72 23.95
CA ALA A 1109 24.41 -12.30 23.70
C ALA A 1109 25.54 -11.50 24.38
N PRO A 1110 26.68 -12.16 24.70
CA PRO A 1110 27.83 -11.49 25.32
C PRO A 1110 28.36 -10.32 24.48
N ALA A 1111 28.86 -9.28 25.13
CA ALA A 1111 29.43 -8.13 24.43
C ALA A 1111 30.75 -8.52 23.76
N GLY A 1112 30.97 -8.04 22.54
CA GLY A 1112 32.16 -8.36 21.74
C GLY A 1112 31.82 -9.10 20.44
N SER A 1113 32.85 -9.65 19.79
CA SER A 1113 32.69 -10.38 18.54
C SER A 1113 32.28 -11.83 18.80
N LEU A 1114 31.21 -12.29 18.17
CA LEU A 1114 30.71 -13.66 18.25
C LEU A 1114 30.16 -14.12 16.90
N THR A 1115 29.94 -15.42 16.76
CA THR A 1115 29.29 -16.02 15.59
C THR A 1115 27.86 -16.40 15.93
N LEU A 1116 26.90 -15.98 15.10
CA LEU A 1116 25.52 -16.46 15.16
C LEU A 1116 25.24 -17.42 14.02
N THR A 1117 24.57 -18.51 14.33
CA THR A 1117 24.08 -19.49 13.36
C THR A 1117 22.56 -19.48 13.36
N ALA A 1118 21.96 -19.18 12.21
CA ALA A 1118 20.55 -19.40 11.96
C ALA A 1118 20.34 -20.73 11.23
N SER A 1119 19.36 -21.51 11.68
CA SER A 1119 19.03 -22.83 11.15
C SER A 1119 17.52 -23.04 11.18
N ALA A 1120 16.98 -23.70 10.15
CA ALA A 1120 15.58 -24.08 10.06
C ALA A 1120 15.47 -25.44 9.37
N ASP A 1121 14.46 -26.23 9.71
CA ASP A 1121 14.20 -27.52 9.08
C ASP A 1121 13.95 -27.30 7.58
N GLY A 1122 14.62 -28.06 6.72
CA GLY A 1122 14.54 -27.87 5.28
C GLY A 1122 15.44 -26.79 4.70
N TYR A 1123 16.31 -26.17 5.50
CA TYR A 1123 17.19 -25.09 5.05
C TYR A 1123 18.67 -25.33 5.41
N ILE A 1124 19.55 -24.86 4.53
CA ILE A 1124 20.98 -24.79 4.80
C ILE A 1124 21.23 -23.75 5.90
N SER A 1125 21.80 -24.22 7.02
CA SER A 1125 22.16 -23.35 8.14
C SER A 1125 23.18 -22.30 7.74
N LYS A 1126 22.99 -21.05 8.18
CA LYS A 1126 23.85 -19.92 7.84
C LYS A 1126 24.49 -19.35 9.09
N SER A 1127 25.82 -19.20 9.06
CA SER A 1127 26.59 -18.60 10.17
C SER A 1127 27.19 -17.26 9.77
N GLU A 1128 27.12 -16.28 10.66
CA GLU A 1128 27.54 -14.91 10.43
C GLU A 1128 28.22 -14.34 11.67
N ASN A 1129 29.32 -13.63 11.47
CA ASN A 1129 30.00 -12.91 12.54
C ASN A 1129 29.34 -11.56 12.80
N LEU A 1130 29.14 -11.19 14.05
CA LEU A 1130 28.73 -9.85 14.45
C LEU A 1130 29.46 -9.39 15.71
N THR A 1131 29.39 -8.08 15.97
CA THR A 1131 29.89 -7.50 17.22
C THR A 1131 28.71 -6.96 18.01
N VAL A 1132 28.49 -7.51 19.20
CA VAL A 1132 27.41 -7.11 20.10
C VAL A 1132 27.92 -6.00 21.03
N PRO A 1133 27.31 -4.81 21.01
CA PRO A 1133 27.67 -3.74 21.92
C PRO A 1133 27.23 -4.07 23.35
N ASN A 1134 28.03 -3.67 24.34
CA ASN A 1134 27.62 -3.76 25.73
C ASN A 1134 26.47 -2.78 26.01
N ALA A 1135 25.42 -3.24 26.69
CA ALA A 1135 24.16 -2.53 26.95
C ALA A 1135 23.58 -1.86 25.69
N GLY A 1136 23.75 -2.50 24.53
CA GLY A 1136 23.21 -2.02 23.25
C GLY A 1136 22.50 -3.11 22.48
N ILE A 1137 21.95 -2.72 21.33
CA ILE A 1137 21.21 -3.62 20.44
C ILE A 1137 21.82 -3.61 19.05
N VAL A 1138 21.75 -4.74 18.34
CA VAL A 1138 22.22 -4.89 16.97
C VAL A 1138 21.20 -5.66 16.14
N ARG A 1139 20.93 -5.20 14.92
CA ARG A 1139 20.09 -5.94 13.97
C ARG A 1139 20.92 -6.95 13.18
N LYS A 1140 20.44 -8.19 13.08
CA LYS A 1140 21.01 -9.20 12.17
C LYS A 1140 19.93 -10.06 11.54
N ASP A 1141 19.60 -9.78 10.29
CA ASP A 1141 18.67 -10.60 9.54
C ASP A 1141 19.41 -11.78 8.87
N PHE A 1142 18.72 -12.92 8.71
CA PHE A 1142 19.23 -14.10 8.04
C PHE A 1142 18.35 -14.46 6.84
N ASN A 1143 18.98 -14.66 5.68
CA ASN A 1143 18.32 -15.26 4.53
C ASN A 1143 18.88 -16.68 4.36
N LEU A 1144 18.02 -17.68 4.59
CA LEU A 1144 18.32 -19.10 4.49
C LEU A 1144 17.97 -19.62 3.09
N THR A 1145 18.66 -20.67 2.65
CA THR A 1145 18.42 -21.32 1.37
C THR A 1145 17.79 -22.68 1.60
N ALA A 1146 16.63 -22.94 1.02
CA ALA A 1146 15.96 -24.23 1.15
C ALA A 1146 16.81 -25.34 0.51
N GLU A 1147 16.85 -26.51 1.15
CA GLU A 1147 17.49 -27.72 0.62
C GLU A 1147 16.63 -28.28 -0.53
N PRO A 1148 17.19 -28.44 -1.74
CA PRO A 1148 16.40 -28.79 -2.92
C PRO A 1148 15.97 -30.27 -2.89
N LEU A 1149 14.65 -30.53 -2.94
CA LEU A 1149 14.07 -31.87 -2.78
C LEU A 1149 14.55 -32.90 -3.83
N ASP A 1150 14.95 -32.47 -5.02
CA ASP A 1150 15.51 -33.33 -6.06
C ASP A 1150 16.91 -33.85 -5.70
N GLU A 1151 17.71 -33.09 -4.97
CA GLU A 1151 18.96 -33.57 -4.36
C GLU A 1151 18.65 -34.58 -3.25
N MET A 1152 17.73 -34.23 -2.34
CA MET A 1152 17.41 -35.00 -1.12
C MET A 1152 16.69 -36.34 -1.37
N LEU A 1153 16.12 -36.49 -2.56
CA LEU A 1153 15.43 -37.71 -3.00
C LEU A 1153 16.22 -38.46 -4.07
N ASP A 1154 17.50 -38.12 -4.27
CA ASP A 1154 18.40 -38.73 -5.26
C ASP A 1154 17.81 -38.75 -6.68
N SER A 1155 17.04 -37.71 -7.04
CA SER A 1155 16.19 -37.71 -8.23
C SER A 1155 16.28 -36.40 -9.01
N SER A 1156 17.47 -36.12 -9.53
CA SER A 1156 17.78 -34.93 -10.36
C SER A 1156 17.00 -34.83 -11.68
N VAL A 1157 16.18 -35.83 -12.02
CA VAL A 1157 15.36 -35.87 -13.25
C VAL A 1157 13.90 -35.53 -12.97
N LEU A 1158 13.46 -35.60 -11.71
CA LEU A 1158 12.07 -35.33 -11.33
C LEU A 1158 11.96 -33.94 -10.71
N THR A 1159 10.93 -33.20 -11.12
CA THR A 1159 10.52 -31.98 -10.43
C THR A 1159 9.53 -32.35 -9.34
N TRP A 1160 9.92 -32.06 -8.10
CA TRP A 1160 9.10 -32.31 -6.92
C TRP A 1160 8.28 -31.08 -6.56
N THR A 1161 7.04 -31.31 -6.14
CA THR A 1161 6.13 -30.29 -5.60
C THR A 1161 5.64 -30.72 -4.24
N THR A 1162 5.40 -29.75 -3.36
CA THR A 1162 4.80 -30.02 -2.06
C THR A 1162 3.58 -29.15 -1.81
N SER A 1163 2.61 -29.69 -1.06
CA SER A 1163 1.34 -29.05 -0.70
C SER A 1163 0.82 -29.60 0.62
N GLY A 1164 -0.31 -29.10 1.11
CA GLY A 1164 -0.90 -29.45 2.40
C GLY A 1164 -0.82 -28.30 3.40
N ASP A 1165 -1.10 -28.58 4.67
CA ASP A 1165 -1.03 -27.62 5.77
C ASP A 1165 0.40 -27.16 6.02
N ILE A 1166 1.34 -28.11 5.97
CA ILE A 1166 2.78 -27.85 6.01
C ILE A 1166 3.43 -28.75 4.96
N GLY A 1167 4.28 -28.18 4.11
CA GLY A 1167 4.96 -28.92 3.05
C GLY A 1167 6.06 -29.86 3.54
N TRP A 1168 6.46 -30.78 2.68
CA TRP A 1168 7.63 -31.63 2.83
C TRP A 1168 8.92 -30.85 2.59
N PHE A 1169 9.99 -31.26 3.26
CA PHE A 1169 11.29 -30.62 3.17
C PHE A 1169 12.44 -31.64 3.21
N GLY A 1170 13.63 -31.22 2.76
CA GLY A 1170 14.84 -32.03 2.79
C GLY A 1170 15.49 -32.07 4.17
N GLN A 1171 16.03 -33.22 4.56
CA GLN A 1171 16.77 -33.39 5.81
C GLN A 1171 17.89 -34.43 5.68
N ARG A 1172 18.87 -34.36 6.58
CA ARG A 1172 20.13 -35.15 6.52
C ARG A 1172 20.40 -35.99 7.78
N GLU A 1173 19.51 -35.98 8.77
CA GLU A 1173 19.73 -36.66 10.06
C GLU A 1173 19.13 -38.07 10.08
N ILE A 1174 17.88 -38.23 9.62
CA ILE A 1174 17.16 -39.49 9.60
C ILE A 1174 17.08 -39.97 8.15
N THR A 1175 18.06 -40.74 7.71
CA THR A 1175 18.21 -41.11 6.30
C THR A 1175 18.32 -42.62 6.15
N ASN A 1176 17.93 -43.15 4.99
CA ASN A 1176 18.08 -44.58 4.72
C ASN A 1176 19.52 -44.93 4.31
N ASP A 1177 20.19 -44.05 3.57
CA ASP A 1177 21.50 -44.29 2.96
C ASP A 1177 22.66 -43.63 3.72
N GLY A 1178 22.36 -42.81 4.74
CA GLY A 1178 23.33 -42.04 5.51
C GLY A 1178 23.62 -40.65 4.96
N THR A 1179 22.91 -40.20 3.91
CA THR A 1179 23.17 -38.92 3.22
C THR A 1179 22.04 -37.91 3.42
N ASP A 1180 20.86 -38.20 2.89
CA ASP A 1180 19.68 -37.32 2.92
C ASP A 1180 18.36 -38.09 2.74
N ALA A 1181 17.25 -37.40 3.00
CA ALA A 1181 15.88 -37.85 2.78
C ALA A 1181 14.92 -36.65 2.71
N ALA A 1182 13.69 -36.86 2.23
CA ALA A 1182 12.60 -35.91 2.44
C ALA A 1182 11.74 -36.32 3.65
N GLN A 1183 11.26 -35.33 4.40
CA GLN A 1183 10.39 -35.48 5.57
C GLN A 1183 9.14 -34.62 5.40
N SER A 1184 7.99 -35.13 5.86
CA SER A 1184 6.74 -34.37 5.90
C SER A 1184 6.80 -33.22 6.91
N GLY A 1185 6.00 -32.18 6.68
CA GLY A 1185 5.80 -31.13 7.68
C GLY A 1185 5.22 -31.66 8.99
N GLY A 1186 5.54 -31.00 10.11
CA GLY A 1186 4.98 -31.34 11.42
C GLY A 1186 3.53 -30.89 11.56
N ILE A 1187 2.59 -31.78 11.28
CA ILE A 1187 1.15 -31.50 11.24
C ILE A 1187 0.43 -32.03 12.51
N THR A 1188 -0.71 -31.43 12.86
CA THR A 1188 -1.59 -31.85 13.96
C THR A 1188 -2.84 -32.58 13.44
N ASP A 1189 -3.75 -32.93 14.34
CA ASP A 1189 -5.00 -33.64 14.01
C ASP A 1189 -5.80 -32.91 12.91
N SER A 1190 -6.42 -33.69 12.01
CA SER A 1190 -7.16 -33.22 10.83
C SER A 1190 -6.35 -32.44 9.77
N GLN A 1191 -5.02 -32.51 9.80
CA GLN A 1191 -4.14 -31.89 8.81
C GLN A 1191 -3.46 -32.93 7.90
N SER A 1192 -2.90 -32.44 6.79
CA SER A 1192 -2.16 -33.29 5.83
C SER A 1192 -0.96 -32.58 5.20
N SER A 1193 0.04 -33.36 4.77
CA SER A 1193 1.27 -32.92 4.11
C SER A 1193 1.54 -33.81 2.90
N GLU A 1194 1.66 -33.22 1.70
CA GLU A 1194 1.83 -33.93 0.43
C GLU A 1194 3.14 -33.59 -0.28
N LEU A 1195 3.77 -34.62 -0.86
CA LEU A 1195 4.90 -34.56 -1.79
C LEU A 1195 4.48 -35.23 -3.11
N SER A 1196 4.73 -34.60 -4.25
CA SER A 1196 4.31 -35.12 -5.55
C SER A 1196 5.33 -34.89 -6.66
N ALA A 1197 5.29 -35.76 -7.68
CA ALA A 1197 6.10 -35.65 -8.89
C ALA A 1197 5.38 -36.23 -10.10
N LYS A 1198 5.63 -35.66 -11.28
CA LYS A 1198 5.10 -36.17 -12.54
C LYS A 1198 6.08 -37.14 -13.21
N VAL A 1199 5.56 -38.27 -13.69
CA VAL A 1199 6.33 -39.26 -14.46
C VAL A 1199 5.54 -39.73 -15.67
N TYR A 1200 6.22 -40.33 -16.65
CA TYR A 1200 5.56 -40.93 -17.81
C TYR A 1200 5.84 -42.44 -17.83
N GLY A 1201 4.78 -43.25 -17.81
CA GLY A 1201 4.89 -44.71 -17.87
C GLY A 1201 4.69 -45.28 -19.28
N PRO A 1202 4.79 -46.62 -19.46
CA PRO A 1202 4.84 -47.61 -18.38
C PRO A 1202 6.25 -47.80 -17.81
N GLY A 1203 6.35 -48.11 -16.52
CA GLY A 1203 7.63 -48.32 -15.82
C GLY A 1203 7.46 -48.91 -14.43
N LYS A 1204 8.56 -49.10 -13.69
CA LYS A 1204 8.54 -49.48 -12.27
C LYS A 1204 9.16 -48.37 -11.44
N LEU A 1205 8.51 -48.00 -10.34
CA LEU A 1205 9.03 -47.06 -9.35
C LEU A 1205 9.40 -47.85 -8.09
N GLY A 1206 10.60 -47.61 -7.55
CA GLY A 1206 10.99 -48.08 -6.23
C GLY A 1206 11.44 -46.92 -5.37
N PHE A 1207 11.02 -46.91 -4.10
CA PHE A 1207 11.39 -45.88 -3.13
C PHE A 1207 11.52 -46.48 -1.73
N PHE A 1208 12.30 -45.81 -0.86
CA PHE A 1208 12.38 -46.11 0.57
C PHE A 1208 11.53 -45.09 1.34
N TRP A 1209 10.84 -45.55 2.37
CA TRP A 1209 10.02 -44.72 3.25
C TRP A 1209 10.00 -45.28 4.67
N LYS A 1210 9.68 -44.41 5.62
CA LYS A 1210 9.63 -44.65 7.06
C LYS A 1210 8.46 -43.84 7.64
N VAL A 1211 7.82 -44.32 8.71
CA VAL A 1211 6.78 -43.55 9.43
C VAL A 1211 6.91 -43.77 10.95
N SER A 1212 6.65 -42.73 11.73
CA SER A 1212 6.44 -42.76 13.17
C SER A 1212 5.15 -42.00 13.42
N SER A 1213 4.06 -42.73 13.63
CA SER A 1213 2.71 -42.17 13.71
C SER A 1213 1.81 -43.03 14.59
N GLU A 1214 0.60 -42.55 14.88
CA GLU A 1214 -0.39 -43.39 15.56
C GLU A 1214 -0.76 -44.60 14.70
N GLN A 1215 -0.76 -45.79 15.31
CA GLN A 1215 -1.01 -47.03 14.59
C GLN A 1215 -2.48 -47.12 14.16
N ASP A 1216 -2.70 -47.37 12.87
CA ASP A 1216 -4.02 -47.53 12.23
C ASP A 1216 -4.94 -46.29 12.19
N TRP A 1217 -4.44 -45.12 12.59
CA TRP A 1217 -5.18 -43.85 12.61
C TRP A 1217 -4.51 -42.78 11.73
N ASP A 1218 -3.19 -42.62 11.88
CA ASP A 1218 -2.36 -41.75 11.03
C ASP A 1218 -1.70 -42.55 9.91
N PHE A 1219 -1.71 -42.05 8.67
CA PHE A 1219 -1.19 -42.78 7.52
C PHE A 1219 -0.25 -41.94 6.64
N LEU A 1220 0.87 -42.56 6.23
CA LEU A 1220 1.62 -42.16 5.04
C LEU A 1220 1.18 -43.03 3.86
N SER A 1221 0.54 -42.41 2.88
CA SER A 1221 -0.14 -43.07 1.76
C SER A 1221 0.48 -42.68 0.42
N PHE A 1222 0.61 -43.64 -0.50
CA PHE A 1222 1.13 -43.41 -1.84
C PHE A 1222 0.05 -43.62 -2.92
N TYR A 1223 -0.10 -42.65 -3.82
CA TYR A 1223 -1.09 -42.63 -4.90
C TYR A 1223 -0.43 -42.52 -6.28
N ILE A 1224 -1.10 -43.08 -7.29
CA ILE A 1224 -0.75 -42.93 -8.71
C ILE A 1224 -1.95 -42.31 -9.44
N GLY A 1225 -1.75 -41.15 -10.05
CA GLY A 1225 -2.78 -40.41 -10.80
C GLY A 1225 -3.98 -40.04 -9.92
N ASP A 1226 -5.17 -40.12 -10.52
CA ASP A 1226 -6.46 -39.81 -9.88
C ASP A 1226 -7.13 -41.05 -9.25
N LEU A 1227 -6.36 -42.08 -8.89
CA LEU A 1227 -6.92 -43.26 -8.22
C LEU A 1227 -7.55 -42.84 -6.87
N PRO A 1228 -8.78 -43.33 -6.57
CA PRO A 1228 -9.50 -42.93 -5.36
C PRO A 1228 -8.92 -43.54 -4.08
N ASP A 1229 -8.23 -44.68 -4.19
CA ASP A 1229 -7.62 -45.41 -3.08
C ASP A 1229 -6.09 -45.37 -3.20
N PRO A 1230 -5.35 -45.33 -2.08
CA PRO A 1230 -3.89 -45.42 -2.11
C PRO A 1230 -3.45 -46.78 -2.67
N VAL A 1231 -2.36 -46.77 -3.43
CA VAL A 1231 -1.75 -47.99 -3.98
C VAL A 1231 -1.10 -48.80 -2.86
N VAL A 1232 -0.46 -48.10 -1.92
CA VAL A 1232 0.18 -48.63 -0.71
C VAL A 1232 0.13 -47.57 0.39
N GLN A 1233 0.05 -47.99 1.66
CA GLN A 1233 0.03 -47.09 2.83
C GLN A 1233 0.71 -47.74 4.04
N ILE A 1234 1.21 -46.91 4.96
CA ILE A 1234 1.82 -47.32 6.23
C ILE A 1234 1.38 -46.44 7.40
N SER A 1235 1.36 -47.03 8.60
CA SER A 1235 1.03 -46.38 9.88
C SER A 1235 1.83 -46.99 11.03
N GLY A 1236 1.81 -46.34 12.20
CA GLY A 1236 2.49 -46.82 13.40
C GLY A 1236 3.98 -46.47 13.46
N GLU A 1237 4.74 -47.26 14.23
CA GLU A 1237 6.21 -47.17 14.29
C GLU A 1237 6.84 -48.15 13.30
N SER A 1238 7.14 -47.69 12.10
CA SER A 1238 7.77 -48.49 11.03
C SER A 1238 9.13 -47.92 10.64
N ASP A 1239 10.15 -48.76 10.58
CA ASP A 1239 11.49 -48.36 10.16
C ASP A 1239 11.66 -48.33 8.63
N TRP A 1240 12.77 -47.78 8.13
CA TRP A 1240 13.04 -47.69 6.69
C TRP A 1240 12.88 -49.04 5.98
N TYR A 1241 12.03 -49.07 4.95
CA TYR A 1241 11.91 -50.23 4.07
C TYR A 1241 11.59 -49.82 2.64
N GLN A 1242 11.84 -50.72 1.69
CA GLN A 1242 11.70 -50.46 0.27
C GLN A 1242 10.33 -50.91 -0.24
N GLU A 1243 9.68 -50.06 -1.04
CA GLU A 1243 8.46 -50.37 -1.76
C GLU A 1243 8.70 -50.36 -3.28
N THR A 1244 7.93 -51.13 -4.04
CA THR A 1244 8.05 -51.16 -5.51
C THR A 1244 6.67 -51.31 -6.16
N VAL A 1245 6.34 -50.36 -7.03
CA VAL A 1245 5.03 -50.22 -7.68
C VAL A 1245 5.16 -50.12 -9.20
N GLU A 1246 4.16 -50.62 -9.93
CA GLU A 1246 4.08 -50.49 -11.38
C GLU A 1246 3.42 -49.17 -11.77
N ILE A 1247 4.04 -48.42 -12.67
CA ILE A 1247 3.52 -47.17 -13.23
C ILE A 1247 2.80 -47.49 -14.55
N PRO A 1248 1.49 -47.18 -14.68
CA PRO A 1248 0.73 -47.40 -15.90
C PRO A 1248 1.21 -46.55 -17.09
N GLU A 1249 0.85 -46.95 -18.31
CA GLU A 1249 1.14 -46.19 -19.54
C GLU A 1249 0.50 -44.78 -19.49
N GLY A 1250 1.25 -43.76 -19.93
CA GLY A 1250 0.82 -42.35 -19.95
C GLY A 1250 1.43 -41.50 -18.83
N GLU A 1251 1.09 -40.21 -18.80
CA GLU A 1251 1.48 -39.30 -17.73
C GLU A 1251 0.77 -39.68 -16.42
N GLN A 1252 1.54 -39.83 -15.35
CA GLN A 1252 1.06 -40.15 -14.00
C GLN A 1252 1.56 -39.09 -13.02
N VAL A 1253 0.71 -38.71 -12.06
CA VAL A 1253 1.12 -37.91 -10.90
C VAL A 1253 1.31 -38.86 -9.72
N LEU A 1254 2.54 -38.97 -9.24
CA LEU A 1254 2.87 -39.74 -8.04
C LEU A 1254 2.69 -38.84 -6.83
N ARG A 1255 2.01 -39.31 -5.78
CA ARG A 1255 1.76 -38.50 -4.57
C ARG A 1255 2.01 -39.32 -3.31
N TRP A 1256 2.79 -38.77 -2.39
CA TRP A 1256 3.00 -39.26 -1.02
C TRP A 1256 2.30 -38.29 -0.08
N VAL A 1257 1.30 -38.78 0.64
CA VAL A 1257 0.45 -37.96 1.52
C VAL A 1257 0.55 -38.51 2.93
N TYR A 1258 1.09 -37.71 3.85
CA TYR A 1258 0.99 -37.97 5.29
C TYR A 1258 -0.22 -37.22 5.84
N ALA A 1259 -1.12 -37.92 6.51
CA ALA A 1259 -2.34 -37.33 7.07
C ALA A 1259 -2.60 -37.86 8.48
N LYS A 1260 -3.04 -36.96 9.35
CA LYS A 1260 -3.46 -37.28 10.71
C LYS A 1260 -4.97 -37.26 10.85
N ASP A 1261 -5.51 -38.18 11.64
CA ASP A 1261 -6.93 -38.21 11.93
C ASP A 1261 -7.32 -37.20 13.02
N SER A 1262 -8.56 -37.26 13.52
CA SER A 1262 -9.21 -36.21 14.30
C SER A 1262 -9.45 -36.56 15.76
#